data_AF-A0A7I9XRB9-F1
#
_entry.id   AF-A0A7I9XRB9-F1
#
_cell.length_a   1.000
_cell.length_b   1.000
_cell.length_c   1.000
_cell.angle_alpha   90.00
_cell.angle_beta   90.00
_cell.angle_gamma   90.00
#
_symmetry.space_group_name_H-M   'P 1'
#
loop_
_entity.id
_entity.type
_entity.pdbx_description
1 polymer ?
#
loop_
_entity_poly.entity_id
_entity_poly.type
_entity_poly.pdbx_seq_one_letter_code
_entity_poly.pdbx_strand_id
1 'polypeptide(L)'
;MSVALTVEQRELGESLRRFVARHAPIADTRNAFDSLAAGELPGWWPELVANGFHAIHLPESSGGQGGGLLDAACVLEAAGKASLPGPLLATVTAGAVGLLADETPAREAFLGALSSGAPATVLLPQYATLTAHPTGDGWLIDGAAELLSGACSARLALVCAELADGTPIWLAVDMSRPEVAVRPAAGTDLLTDVGTITFTGYPVAAADVVPGIDPSRAEWLTVGLAAAVSAGIAGWCVQAATQHLRTREQFGKPIGTFQALQHQAAMLLVNSELASAAAWDAVRAASDDAEQHEMAAAAAALTAIAPCPDAVLDTLTMFGAIGFTWEHDLHLYWRRATSIAASIGAATGWARRLGELTTTRQRDFTVDLGGAEAEFRAEIAATLDAASSLRNDGPGRQGDYPHFETGPQRTLIAEAGLIAPHWPAPWGIDATPLQQLIIVEEFANRPALVRPSLGIAEWILPSLLRAAPDALQQQLIPPTQRGELAWCQLFSEPGAGSDLASLTTRAVKVDGGWRVNGHKIWTSCAQRADYGALLARTDPDAAKHRGIGYFIVDMRSPGIEVQPIVQVTGDSEFNEVFLTDVFVPDDMLLGEPTGGWQLALATMAEERSAISGYVENDRAVALRRIAATPGRQCDDAARALGELDAYTNAIKALGVRETIRLLDGQGLGAASSIAKVAMNVLLRRTFRATLAIAGRLAMTTDSDPAVVEPYLLSPAELIGGGTNEIQLNVIAQMILGLPRK
;
A
#
# COMPACT_ATOMS: atom_id res chain seq x y z
N MET A 1 4.80 7.85 -3.75
CA MET A 1 3.99 7.79 -4.98
C MET A 1 2.72 8.50 -4.64
N SER A 2 2.33 9.45 -5.48
CA SER A 2 1.11 10.25 -5.31
C SER A 2 -0.13 9.36 -5.39
N VAL A 3 -1.25 9.80 -4.83
CA VAL A 3 -2.59 9.22 -5.06
C VAL A 3 -2.87 9.13 -6.57
N ALA A 4 -2.34 10.07 -7.36
CA ALA A 4 -2.37 10.05 -8.81
C ALA A 4 -1.64 8.84 -9.41
N LEU A 5 -2.35 8.11 -10.28
CA LEU A 5 -1.80 6.97 -11.01
C LEU A 5 -1.54 7.29 -12.48
N THR A 6 -2.45 8.00 -13.15
CA THR A 6 -2.33 8.32 -14.58
C THR A 6 -1.42 9.54 -14.84
N VAL A 7 -1.07 9.79 -16.09
CA VAL A 7 -0.34 11.01 -16.48
C VAL A 7 -1.17 12.25 -16.19
N GLU A 8 -2.45 12.25 -16.56
CA GLU A 8 -3.39 13.38 -16.43
C GLU A 8 -3.57 13.77 -14.96
N GLN A 9 -3.75 12.79 -14.08
CA GLN A 9 -3.89 13.02 -12.64
C GLN A 9 -2.62 13.65 -12.03
N ARG A 10 -1.44 13.23 -12.50
CA ARG A 10 -0.16 13.81 -12.06
C ARG A 10 0.01 15.24 -12.55
N GLU A 11 -0.38 15.52 -13.79
CA GLU A 11 -0.37 16.87 -14.36
C GLU A 11 -1.35 17.80 -13.64
N LEU A 12 -2.53 17.30 -13.27
CA LEU A 12 -3.51 18.03 -12.46
C LEU A 12 -2.91 18.44 -11.10
N GLY A 13 -2.29 17.49 -10.38
CA GLY A 13 -1.63 17.78 -9.11
C GLY A 13 -0.44 18.75 -9.23
N GLU A 14 0.35 18.67 -10.32
CA GLU A 14 1.41 19.65 -10.61
C GLU A 14 0.84 21.04 -10.94
N SER A 15 -0.26 21.09 -11.69
CA SER A 15 -0.96 22.34 -12.00
C SER A 15 -1.38 23.07 -10.74
N LEU A 16 -2.01 22.35 -9.79
CA LEU A 16 -2.37 22.92 -8.50
C LEU A 16 -1.13 23.40 -7.72
N ARG A 17 -0.05 22.61 -7.65
CA ARG A 17 1.16 23.04 -6.93
C ARG A 17 1.79 24.31 -7.52
N ARG A 18 1.78 24.45 -8.85
CA ARG A 18 2.22 25.69 -9.53
C ARG A 18 1.30 26.86 -9.21
N PHE A 19 -0.01 26.62 -9.13
CA PHE A 19 -0.97 27.62 -8.67
C PHE A 19 -0.65 28.06 -7.24
N VAL A 20 -0.51 27.14 -6.28
CA VAL A 20 -0.21 27.45 -4.87
C VAL A 20 1.10 28.22 -4.74
N ALA A 21 2.16 27.80 -5.42
CA ALA A 21 3.45 28.48 -5.39
C ALA A 21 3.38 29.93 -5.88
N ARG A 22 2.45 30.24 -6.79
CA ARG A 22 2.26 31.58 -7.36
C ARG A 22 1.31 32.46 -6.55
N HIS A 23 0.23 31.90 -6.03
CA HIS A 23 -0.89 32.66 -5.46
C HIS A 23 -1.05 32.54 -3.95
N ALA A 24 -0.46 31.51 -3.33
CA ALA A 24 -0.59 31.23 -1.90
C ALA A 24 0.75 30.78 -1.27
N PRO A 25 1.85 31.53 -1.44
CA PRO A 25 3.11 31.17 -0.79
C PRO A 25 2.96 31.24 0.73
N ILE A 26 3.57 30.30 1.46
CA ILE A 26 3.41 30.19 2.92
C ILE A 26 3.78 31.48 3.66
N ALA A 27 4.74 32.25 3.14
CA ALA A 27 5.12 33.55 3.71
C ALA A 27 3.95 34.53 3.77
N ASP A 28 3.09 34.56 2.75
CA ASP A 28 1.91 35.42 2.70
C ASP A 28 0.80 34.88 3.61
N THR A 29 0.61 33.55 3.63
CA THR A 29 -0.36 32.86 4.49
C THR A 29 -0.16 33.16 5.97
N ARG A 30 1.08 33.33 6.43
CA ARG A 30 1.40 33.68 7.82
C ARG A 30 0.83 35.02 8.27
N ASN A 31 0.60 35.96 7.34
CA ASN A 31 -0.01 37.26 7.63
C ASN A 31 -1.54 37.19 7.65
N ALA A 32 -2.13 36.04 7.29
CA ALA A 32 -3.57 35.87 7.13
C ALA A 32 -4.21 34.93 8.17
N PHE A 33 -3.48 34.48 9.20
CA PHE A 33 -4.02 33.53 10.19
C PHE A 33 -5.29 34.04 10.89
N ASP A 34 -5.33 35.32 11.28
CA ASP A 34 -6.51 35.89 11.95
C ASP A 34 -7.72 35.98 11.00
N SER A 35 -7.49 36.40 9.75
CA SER A 35 -8.51 36.42 8.69
C SER A 35 -9.03 35.01 8.38
N LEU A 36 -8.13 34.04 8.24
CA LEU A 36 -8.49 32.63 8.01
C LEU A 36 -9.32 32.10 9.18
N ALA A 37 -8.90 32.33 10.44
CA ALA A 37 -9.64 31.90 11.62
C ALA A 37 -11.03 32.57 11.73
N ALA A 38 -11.19 33.79 11.22
CA ALA A 38 -12.47 34.48 11.14
C ALA A 38 -13.38 33.98 10.01
N GLY A 39 -12.91 33.04 9.17
CA GLY A 39 -13.66 32.52 8.02
C GLY A 39 -13.58 33.39 6.77
N GLU A 40 -12.66 34.36 6.71
CA GLU A 40 -12.46 35.15 5.49
C GLU A 40 -11.82 34.29 4.39
N LEU A 41 -12.40 34.34 3.20
CA LEU A 41 -11.85 33.61 2.06
C LEU A 41 -10.48 34.17 1.66
N PRO A 42 -9.49 33.31 1.36
CA PRO A 42 -8.21 33.76 0.85
C PRO A 42 -8.37 34.60 -0.43
N GLY A 43 -7.57 35.64 -0.60
CA GLY A 43 -7.66 36.53 -1.77
C GLY A 43 -7.47 35.85 -3.13
N TRP A 44 -6.87 34.66 -3.16
CA TRP A 44 -6.70 33.84 -4.37
C TRP A 44 -7.88 32.90 -4.65
N TRP A 45 -8.88 32.78 -3.77
CA TRP A 45 -10.03 31.88 -3.95
C TRP A 45 -10.75 32.07 -5.29
N PRO A 46 -11.05 33.30 -5.77
CA PRO A 46 -11.67 33.49 -7.08
C PRO A 46 -10.84 32.94 -8.24
N GLU A 47 -9.51 33.01 -8.17
CA GLU A 47 -8.63 32.46 -9.20
C GLU A 47 -8.59 30.93 -9.14
N LEU A 48 -8.63 30.34 -7.93
CA LEU A 48 -8.77 28.88 -7.77
C LEU A 48 -10.07 28.40 -8.44
N VAL A 49 -11.17 29.13 -8.20
CA VAL A 49 -12.49 28.85 -8.79
C VAL A 49 -12.45 28.95 -10.31
N ALA A 50 -11.78 29.98 -10.86
CA ALA A 50 -11.61 30.14 -12.30
C ALA A 50 -10.82 29.00 -12.96
N ASN A 51 -9.92 28.34 -12.21
CA ASN A 51 -9.18 27.17 -12.67
C ASN A 51 -9.94 25.84 -12.43
N GLY A 52 -11.09 25.86 -11.74
CA GLY A 52 -11.98 24.71 -11.54
C GLY A 52 -11.49 23.67 -10.54
N PHE A 53 -10.40 23.91 -9.80
CA PHE A 53 -9.82 22.90 -8.89
C PHE A 53 -10.77 22.43 -7.79
N HIS A 54 -11.60 23.33 -7.24
CA HIS A 54 -12.56 23.03 -6.17
C HIS A 54 -13.77 22.20 -6.64
N ALA A 55 -14.00 22.15 -7.95
CA ALA A 55 -15.16 21.52 -8.58
C ALA A 55 -14.75 20.48 -9.63
N ILE A 56 -13.53 19.95 -9.54
CA ILE A 56 -12.97 19.03 -10.53
C ILE A 56 -13.82 17.76 -10.69
N HIS A 57 -14.36 17.24 -9.59
CA HIS A 57 -15.20 16.03 -9.53
C HIS A 57 -16.68 16.29 -9.83
N LEU A 58 -17.08 17.55 -9.98
CA LEU A 58 -18.47 17.88 -10.26
C LEU A 58 -18.76 17.72 -11.77
N PRO A 59 -19.95 17.22 -12.14
CA PRO A 59 -20.37 17.12 -13.53
C PRO A 59 -20.38 18.48 -14.25
N GLU A 60 -20.09 18.47 -15.55
CA GLU A 60 -20.19 19.67 -16.40
C GLU A 60 -21.62 20.26 -16.40
N SER A 61 -22.65 19.42 -16.26
CA SER A 61 -24.06 19.85 -16.17
C SER A 61 -24.34 20.76 -14.97
N SER A 62 -23.56 20.62 -13.90
CA SER A 62 -23.63 21.45 -12.69
C SER A 62 -22.54 22.54 -12.69
N GLY A 63 -21.84 22.77 -13.81
CA GLY A 63 -20.76 23.75 -13.95
C GLY A 63 -19.38 23.30 -13.46
N GLY A 64 -19.20 22.01 -13.18
CA GLY A 64 -17.92 21.42 -12.81
C GLY A 64 -17.00 21.12 -14.00
N GLN A 65 -15.99 20.27 -13.78
CA GLN A 65 -15.00 19.89 -14.81
C GLN A 65 -15.17 18.45 -15.33
N GLY A 66 -16.14 17.70 -14.82
CA GLY A 66 -16.45 16.34 -15.30
C GLY A 66 -15.44 15.25 -14.91
N GLY A 67 -14.52 15.53 -13.99
CA GLY A 67 -13.60 14.53 -13.42
C GLY A 67 -14.29 13.64 -12.39
N GLY A 68 -13.55 12.65 -11.88
CA GLY A 68 -14.00 11.72 -10.85
C GLY A 68 -13.52 12.08 -9.44
N LEU A 69 -13.94 11.27 -8.45
CA LEU A 69 -13.50 11.43 -7.06
C LEU A 69 -11.98 11.27 -6.89
N LEU A 70 -11.34 10.41 -7.70
CA LEU A 70 -9.88 10.26 -7.70
C LEU A 70 -9.16 11.54 -8.17
N ASP A 71 -9.75 12.31 -9.09
CA ASP A 71 -9.17 13.58 -9.54
C ASP A 71 -9.26 14.64 -8.43
N ALA A 72 -10.40 14.68 -7.70
CA ALA A 72 -10.53 15.48 -6.49
C ALA A 72 -9.51 15.07 -5.41
N ALA A 73 -9.30 13.77 -5.21
CA ALA A 73 -8.28 13.28 -4.28
C ALA A 73 -6.86 13.72 -4.70
N CYS A 74 -6.54 13.73 -5.99
CA CYS A 74 -5.25 14.25 -6.49
C CYS A 74 -5.09 15.76 -6.24
N VAL A 75 -6.16 16.54 -6.42
CA VAL A 75 -6.17 17.97 -6.05
C VAL A 75 -5.94 18.14 -4.55
N LEU A 76 -6.64 17.39 -3.71
CA LEU A 76 -6.52 17.48 -2.25
C LEU A 76 -5.15 17.02 -1.74
N GLU A 77 -4.57 15.97 -2.33
CA GLU A 77 -3.19 15.56 -2.04
C GLU A 77 -2.20 16.68 -2.38
N ALA A 78 -2.31 17.27 -3.57
CA ALA A 78 -1.47 18.39 -3.98
C ALA A 78 -1.64 19.60 -3.06
N ALA A 79 -2.86 19.88 -2.60
CA ALA A 79 -3.17 20.94 -1.64
C ALA A 79 -2.54 20.67 -0.27
N GLY A 80 -2.62 19.43 0.23
CA GLY A 80 -1.98 18.99 1.47
C GLY A 80 -0.46 19.09 1.39
N LYS A 81 0.13 18.65 0.27
CA LYS A 81 1.57 18.75 0.02
C LYS A 81 2.07 20.19 -0.01
N ALA A 82 1.28 21.10 -0.57
CA ALA A 82 1.62 22.53 -0.67
C ALA A 82 1.15 23.36 0.54
N SER A 83 0.48 22.76 1.53
CA SER A 83 -0.12 23.44 2.69
C SER A 83 -1.08 24.58 2.32
N LEU A 84 -1.91 24.37 1.28
CA LEU A 84 -2.84 25.37 0.77
C LEU A 84 -3.87 25.78 1.84
N PRO A 85 -3.94 27.05 2.30
CA PRO A 85 -4.93 27.48 3.28
C PRO A 85 -6.36 27.54 2.71
N GLY A 86 -7.35 27.71 3.59
CA GLY A 86 -8.74 27.93 3.21
C GLY A 86 -9.58 26.65 3.04
N PRO A 87 -10.84 26.80 2.60
CA PRO A 87 -11.88 25.78 2.77
C PRO A 87 -11.93 24.74 1.65
N LEU A 88 -10.82 24.48 0.95
CA LEU A 88 -10.81 23.59 -0.21
C LEU A 88 -11.27 22.17 0.16
N LEU A 89 -10.74 21.60 1.24
CA LEU A 89 -11.13 20.26 1.69
C LEU A 89 -12.61 20.19 2.02
N ALA A 90 -13.12 21.12 2.83
CA ALA A 90 -14.53 21.15 3.22
C ALA A 90 -15.46 21.31 2.00
N THR A 91 -15.10 22.19 1.07
CA THR A 91 -15.91 22.48 -0.13
C THR A 91 -15.93 21.31 -1.11
N VAL A 92 -14.77 20.69 -1.37
CA VAL A 92 -14.66 19.51 -2.23
C VAL A 92 -15.45 18.34 -1.63
N THR A 93 -15.30 18.11 -0.32
CA THR A 93 -16.08 17.09 0.40
C THR A 93 -17.57 17.35 0.31
N ALA A 94 -18.03 18.60 0.49
CA ALA A 94 -19.44 18.95 0.36
C ALA A 94 -20.00 18.65 -1.03
N GLY A 95 -19.24 18.97 -2.09
CA GLY A 95 -19.61 18.58 -3.45
C GLY A 95 -19.65 17.06 -3.63
N ALA A 96 -18.66 16.34 -3.08
CA ALA A 96 -18.56 14.89 -3.23
C ALA A 96 -19.70 14.15 -2.51
N VAL A 97 -20.07 14.59 -1.29
CA VAL A 97 -21.23 14.06 -0.57
C VAL A 97 -22.53 14.45 -1.29
N GLY A 98 -22.64 15.66 -1.83
CA GLY A 98 -23.78 16.08 -2.64
C GLY A 98 -24.01 15.23 -3.90
N LEU A 99 -22.95 14.63 -4.45
CA LEU A 99 -23.07 13.69 -5.59
C LEU A 99 -23.73 12.36 -5.22
N LEU A 100 -23.73 11.98 -3.93
CA LEU A 100 -24.46 10.78 -3.44
C LEU A 100 -25.97 10.96 -3.46
N ALA A 101 -26.45 12.20 -3.55
CA ALA A 101 -27.88 12.50 -3.54
C ALA A 101 -28.57 12.14 -4.85
N ASP A 102 -29.87 11.87 -4.76
CA ASP A 102 -30.74 11.70 -5.92
C ASP A 102 -30.81 12.99 -6.75
N GLU A 103 -30.95 12.83 -8.06
CA GLU A 103 -31.07 13.96 -8.99
C GLU A 103 -32.34 14.77 -8.73
N THR A 104 -32.17 15.94 -8.11
CA THR A 104 -33.23 16.86 -7.74
C THR A 104 -32.84 18.31 -8.06
N PRO A 105 -33.79 19.23 -8.27
CA PRO A 105 -33.47 20.64 -8.43
C PRO A 105 -32.67 21.25 -7.28
N ALA A 106 -32.93 20.81 -6.03
CA ALA A 106 -32.16 21.24 -4.85
C ALA A 106 -30.71 20.79 -4.91
N ARG A 107 -30.46 19.52 -5.28
CA ARG A 107 -29.11 19.01 -5.51
C ARG A 107 -28.40 19.82 -6.59
N GLU A 108 -29.02 20.04 -7.75
CA GLU A 108 -28.38 20.77 -8.85
C GLU A 108 -28.11 22.24 -8.48
N ALA A 109 -29.01 22.88 -7.74
CA ALA A 109 -28.79 24.24 -7.24
C ALA A 109 -27.61 24.30 -6.25
N PHE A 110 -27.51 23.32 -5.35
CA PHE A 110 -26.39 23.20 -4.41
C PHE A 110 -25.06 22.99 -5.15
N LEU A 111 -24.98 22.00 -6.04
CA LEU A 111 -23.78 21.71 -6.83
C LEU A 111 -23.38 22.89 -7.74
N GLY A 112 -24.36 23.56 -8.36
CA GLY A 112 -24.13 24.75 -9.18
C GLY A 112 -23.60 25.95 -8.39
N ALA A 113 -24.02 26.11 -7.13
CA ALA A 113 -23.45 27.14 -6.26
C ALA A 113 -22.01 26.81 -5.85
N LEU A 114 -21.70 25.54 -5.57
CA LEU A 114 -20.33 25.10 -5.29
C LEU A 114 -19.40 25.32 -6.49
N SER A 115 -19.83 24.91 -7.69
CA SER A 115 -19.04 25.10 -8.91
C SER A 115 -18.78 26.58 -9.20
N SER A 116 -19.75 27.45 -8.88
CA SER A 116 -19.61 28.92 -8.94
C SER A 116 -18.72 29.51 -7.84
N GLY A 117 -18.16 28.70 -6.94
CA GLY A 117 -17.18 29.10 -5.94
C GLY A 117 -17.74 29.41 -4.56
N ALA A 118 -18.99 29.01 -4.25
CA ALA A 118 -19.51 29.10 -2.89
C ALA A 118 -18.76 28.11 -1.98
N PRO A 119 -18.06 28.57 -0.92
CA PRO A 119 -17.45 27.67 0.05
C PRO A 119 -18.54 26.89 0.81
N ALA A 120 -18.27 25.64 1.14
CA ALA A 120 -19.24 24.80 1.82
C ALA A 120 -18.63 23.80 2.79
N THR A 121 -19.48 23.25 3.65
CA THR A 121 -19.14 22.21 4.61
C THR A 121 -20.25 21.14 4.69
N VAL A 122 -19.95 20.02 5.35
CA VAL A 122 -20.89 18.91 5.57
C VAL A 122 -21.05 18.66 7.06
N LEU A 123 -22.29 18.59 7.53
CA LEU A 123 -22.62 18.26 8.91
C LEU A 123 -23.09 16.80 8.96
N LEU A 124 -22.14 15.92 9.30
CA LEU A 124 -22.39 14.49 9.46
C LEU A 124 -23.09 14.23 10.81
N PRO A 125 -24.02 13.25 10.89
CA PRO A 125 -24.87 13.05 12.07
C PRO A 125 -24.08 12.61 13.33
N GLN A 126 -22.93 11.96 13.19
CA GLN A 126 -22.09 11.59 14.34
C GLN A 126 -21.41 12.79 15.02
N TYR A 127 -21.44 13.98 14.41
CA TYR A 127 -20.88 15.22 14.94
C TYR A 127 -21.94 16.31 15.13
N ALA A 128 -23.23 15.96 15.07
CA ALA A 128 -24.31 16.92 15.21
C ALA A 128 -25.56 16.30 15.83
N THR A 129 -26.28 17.08 16.62
CA THR A 129 -27.60 16.72 17.16
C THR A 129 -28.63 17.65 16.55
N LEU A 130 -29.10 17.29 15.34
CA LEU A 130 -30.03 18.10 14.56
C LEU A 130 -31.34 17.36 14.38
N THR A 131 -32.45 18.04 14.65
CA THR A 131 -33.80 17.48 14.54
C THR A 131 -34.62 18.27 13.53
N ALA A 132 -35.39 17.55 12.71
CA ALA A 132 -36.29 18.12 11.72
C ALA A 132 -37.75 17.98 12.20
N HIS A 133 -38.39 19.11 12.49
CA HIS A 133 -39.79 19.17 12.91
C HIS A 133 -40.69 19.50 11.71
N PRO A 134 -41.67 18.65 11.37
CA PRO A 134 -42.53 18.89 10.22
C PRO A 134 -43.40 20.14 10.41
N THR A 135 -43.57 20.89 9.32
CA THR A 135 -44.52 21.99 9.16
C THR A 135 -45.46 21.69 8.00
N GLY A 136 -46.43 22.56 7.73
CA GLY A 136 -47.40 22.34 6.64
C GLY A 136 -46.76 22.14 5.26
N ASP A 137 -45.64 22.82 4.98
CA ASP A 137 -45.01 22.89 3.65
C ASP A 137 -43.51 22.48 3.66
N GLY A 138 -43.01 21.86 4.74
CA GLY A 138 -41.59 21.53 4.89
C GLY A 138 -41.21 21.20 6.34
N TRP A 139 -40.03 21.63 6.79
CA TRP A 139 -39.50 21.35 8.15
C TRP A 139 -38.89 22.59 8.79
N LEU A 140 -38.83 22.59 10.13
CA LEU A 140 -37.97 23.45 10.94
C LEU A 140 -36.82 22.62 11.48
N ILE A 141 -35.59 23.10 11.28
CA ILE A 141 -34.39 22.44 11.77
C ILE A 141 -33.89 23.16 13.02
N ASP A 142 -33.70 22.39 14.07
CA ASP A 142 -33.18 22.83 15.37
C ASP A 142 -32.01 21.94 15.78
N GLY A 143 -31.10 22.50 16.57
CA GLY A 143 -30.00 21.75 17.20
C GLY A 143 -28.63 22.36 16.95
N ALA A 144 -27.58 21.58 17.19
CA ALA A 144 -26.21 22.05 17.04
C ALA A 144 -25.28 20.98 16.48
N ALA A 145 -24.24 21.44 15.79
CA ALA A 145 -23.10 20.64 15.38
C ALA A 145 -21.87 21.01 16.23
N GLU A 146 -21.02 20.01 16.47
CA GLU A 146 -19.75 20.15 17.20
C GLU A 146 -18.72 20.97 16.39
N LEU A 147 -17.43 20.84 16.69
CA LEU A 147 -16.38 21.57 15.97
C LEU A 147 -16.24 21.05 14.53
N LEU A 148 -16.49 21.91 13.54
CA LEU A 148 -16.28 21.61 12.12
C LEU A 148 -15.24 22.54 11.50
N SER A 149 -14.34 21.96 10.72
CA SER A 149 -13.41 22.72 9.88
C SER A 149 -14.16 23.37 8.71
N GLY A 150 -13.82 24.62 8.38
CA GLY A 150 -14.49 25.38 7.33
C GLY A 150 -15.88 25.87 7.69
N ALA A 151 -16.30 25.78 8.96
CA ALA A 151 -17.63 26.19 9.41
C ALA A 151 -17.89 27.70 9.27
N CYS A 152 -16.89 28.53 9.54
CA CYS A 152 -16.98 29.99 9.52
C CYS A 152 -16.90 30.54 8.09
N SER A 153 -16.12 29.90 7.22
CA SER A 153 -16.01 30.31 5.82
C SER A 153 -17.14 29.76 4.94
N ALA A 154 -17.84 28.70 5.38
CA ALA A 154 -18.94 28.10 4.63
C ALA A 154 -20.10 29.08 4.41
N ARG A 155 -20.51 29.21 3.15
CA ARG A 155 -21.74 29.90 2.74
C ARG A 155 -22.90 28.91 2.59
N LEU A 156 -22.58 27.67 2.24
CA LEU A 156 -23.55 26.58 2.15
C LEU A 156 -23.14 25.43 3.07
N ALA A 157 -24.12 24.70 3.57
CA ALA A 157 -23.87 23.44 4.26
C ALA A 157 -24.81 22.36 3.75
N LEU A 158 -24.29 21.14 3.65
CA LEU A 158 -25.10 19.95 3.48
C LEU A 158 -25.28 19.30 4.85
N VAL A 159 -26.52 19.22 5.30
CA VAL A 159 -26.84 18.93 6.71
C VAL A 159 -27.72 17.70 6.80
N CYS A 160 -27.32 16.75 7.65
CA CYS A 160 -28.15 15.62 8.06
C CYS A 160 -28.88 15.94 9.36
N ALA A 161 -30.21 15.96 9.32
CA ALA A 161 -31.07 16.07 10.50
C ALA A 161 -31.88 14.78 10.69
N GLU A 162 -32.35 14.53 11.91
CA GLU A 162 -33.19 13.37 12.23
C GLU A 162 -34.65 13.77 12.36
N LEU A 163 -35.54 13.00 11.72
CA LEU A 163 -36.97 13.06 11.96
C LEU A 163 -37.32 12.43 13.32
N ALA A 164 -38.54 12.65 13.80
CA ALA A 164 -39.00 12.13 15.09
C ALA A 164 -38.98 10.58 15.19
N ASP A 165 -38.96 9.88 14.06
CA ASP A 165 -38.85 8.42 13.98
C ASP A 165 -37.39 7.93 13.81
N GLY A 166 -36.41 8.83 13.83
CA GLY A 166 -34.98 8.55 13.65
C GLY A 166 -34.54 8.47 12.19
N THR A 167 -35.43 8.71 11.22
CA THR A 167 -35.05 8.70 9.80
C THR A 167 -34.19 9.92 9.47
N PRO A 168 -33.02 9.75 8.82
CA PRO A 168 -32.20 10.88 8.39
C PRO A 168 -32.85 11.63 7.22
N ILE A 169 -32.80 12.96 7.25
CA ILE A 169 -33.16 13.85 6.16
C ILE A 169 -32.00 14.79 5.85
N TRP A 170 -31.65 14.88 4.57
CA TRP A 170 -30.52 15.68 4.09
C TRP A 170 -30.99 16.95 3.40
N LEU A 171 -30.33 18.06 3.70
CA LEU A 171 -30.82 19.40 3.37
C LEU A 171 -29.64 20.29 2.95
N ALA A 172 -29.84 21.09 1.90
CA ALA A 172 -28.92 22.18 1.57
C ALA A 172 -29.33 23.45 2.34
N VAL A 173 -28.39 24.01 3.10
CA VAL A 173 -28.62 25.15 3.98
C VAL A 173 -27.79 26.36 3.53
N ASP A 174 -28.42 27.53 3.48
CA ASP A 174 -27.73 28.81 3.39
C ASP A 174 -27.28 29.27 4.78
N MET A 175 -25.97 29.26 4.99
CA MET A 175 -25.31 29.59 6.26
C MET A 175 -25.38 31.09 6.60
N SER A 176 -25.78 31.94 5.65
CA SER A 176 -25.91 33.39 5.86
C SER A 176 -27.23 33.80 6.52
N ARG A 177 -28.16 32.85 6.66
CA ARG A 177 -29.48 33.09 7.24
C ARG A 177 -29.41 33.31 8.76
N PRO A 178 -30.25 34.20 9.33
CA PRO A 178 -30.22 34.54 10.75
C PRO A 178 -30.58 33.38 11.68
N GLU A 179 -31.25 32.34 11.17
CA GLU A 179 -31.58 31.11 11.90
C GLU A 179 -30.34 30.20 12.11
N VAL A 180 -29.21 30.52 11.48
CA VAL A 180 -27.93 29.81 11.64
C VAL A 180 -26.96 30.71 12.42
N ALA A 181 -26.50 30.21 13.56
CA ALA A 181 -25.44 30.86 14.34
C ALA A 181 -24.15 30.05 14.21
N VAL A 182 -23.12 30.65 13.60
CA VAL A 182 -21.77 30.09 13.57
C VAL A 182 -20.93 30.76 14.65
N ARG A 183 -20.33 29.95 15.52
CA ARG A 183 -19.42 30.44 16.57
C ARG A 183 -17.98 29.99 16.25
N PRO A 184 -17.09 30.93 15.88
CA PRO A 184 -15.69 30.62 15.66
C PRO A 184 -15.00 30.07 16.92
N ALA A 185 -14.06 29.17 16.72
CA ALA A 185 -13.17 28.66 17.76
C ALA A 185 -11.70 28.83 17.33
N ALA A 186 -10.80 28.93 18.30
CA ALA A 186 -9.37 28.97 18.01
C ALA A 186 -8.89 27.57 17.60
N GLY A 187 -8.62 27.39 16.31
CA GLY A 187 -8.22 26.12 15.73
C GLY A 187 -6.76 25.74 16.01
N THR A 188 -6.51 24.43 16.03
CA THR A 188 -5.14 23.90 16.03
C THR A 188 -4.46 24.17 14.70
N ASP A 189 -5.17 23.89 13.59
CA ASP A 189 -4.75 24.27 12.24
C ASP A 189 -4.95 25.78 12.05
N LEU A 190 -3.87 26.47 11.71
CA LEU A 190 -3.85 27.92 11.46
C LEU A 190 -4.20 28.26 10.01
N LEU A 191 -4.36 27.25 9.16
CA LEU A 191 -4.57 27.38 7.73
C LEU A 191 -6.05 27.28 7.34
N THR A 192 -6.94 27.03 8.30
CA THR A 192 -8.39 26.93 8.08
C THR A 192 -9.13 27.40 9.32
N ASP A 193 -10.37 27.86 9.15
CA ASP A 193 -11.26 28.14 10.27
C ASP A 193 -11.83 26.85 10.86
N VAL A 194 -12.28 26.95 12.12
CA VAL A 194 -13.07 25.93 12.81
C VAL A 194 -14.13 26.63 13.66
N GLY A 195 -15.32 26.04 13.76
CA GLY A 195 -16.40 26.59 14.56
C GLY A 195 -17.49 25.59 14.86
N THR A 196 -18.38 25.95 15.77
CA THR A 196 -19.63 25.21 16.05
C THR A 196 -20.79 25.90 15.35
N ILE A 197 -21.78 25.12 14.91
CA ILE A 197 -22.95 25.63 14.21
C ILE A 197 -24.19 25.34 15.04
N THR A 198 -25.10 26.30 15.17
CA THR A 198 -26.40 26.12 15.83
C THR A 198 -27.52 26.56 14.90
N PHE A 199 -28.55 25.73 14.79
CA PHE A 199 -29.77 26.01 14.05
C PHE A 199 -30.89 26.29 15.04
N THR A 200 -31.66 27.36 14.79
CA THR A 200 -32.82 27.71 15.62
C THR A 200 -34.01 27.99 14.71
N GLY A 201 -34.88 26.99 14.57
CA GLY A 201 -36.07 27.02 13.73
C GLY A 201 -35.75 27.34 12.27
N TYR A 202 -34.68 26.80 11.70
CA TYR A 202 -34.31 27.06 10.30
C TYR A 202 -35.36 26.43 9.37
N PRO A 203 -36.09 27.22 8.57
CA PRO A 203 -37.16 26.69 7.74
C PRO A 203 -36.61 26.16 6.42
N VAL A 204 -37.02 24.94 6.08
CA VAL A 204 -36.69 24.24 4.83
C VAL A 204 -37.96 23.84 4.13
N ALA A 205 -38.11 24.18 2.85
CA ALA A 205 -39.27 23.73 2.07
C ALA A 205 -39.09 22.27 1.61
N ALA A 206 -40.20 21.58 1.32
CA ALA A 206 -40.19 20.25 0.67
C ALA A 206 -39.27 20.17 -0.56
N ALA A 207 -39.19 21.26 -1.32
CA ALA A 207 -38.41 21.34 -2.55
C ALA A 207 -36.89 21.50 -2.33
N ASP A 208 -36.44 21.83 -1.12
CA ASP A 208 -35.03 22.11 -0.78
C ASP A 208 -34.32 20.88 -0.15
N VAL A 209 -35.03 19.77 -0.01
CA VAL A 209 -34.48 18.49 0.48
C VAL A 209 -33.59 17.86 -0.58
N VAL A 210 -32.49 17.26 -0.14
CA VAL A 210 -31.50 16.58 -0.97
C VAL A 210 -31.49 15.10 -0.60
N PRO A 211 -32.44 14.28 -1.09
CA PRO A 211 -32.60 12.88 -0.68
C PRO A 211 -31.52 11.96 -1.26
N GLY A 212 -31.48 10.70 -0.82
CA GLY A 212 -30.62 9.65 -1.40
C GLY A 212 -29.24 9.50 -0.75
N ILE A 213 -28.81 10.45 0.09
CA ILE A 213 -27.51 10.38 0.76
C ILE A 213 -27.56 9.39 1.94
N ASP A 214 -26.80 8.29 1.82
CA ASP A 214 -26.52 7.41 2.95
C ASP A 214 -25.51 8.06 3.92
N PRO A 215 -25.84 8.21 5.23
CA PRO A 215 -24.94 8.87 6.16
C PRO A 215 -23.58 8.22 6.34
N SER A 216 -23.52 6.88 6.23
CA SER A 216 -22.28 6.14 6.39
C SER A 216 -21.38 6.35 5.18
N ARG A 217 -21.94 6.33 3.95
CA ARG A 217 -21.20 6.68 2.73
C ARG A 217 -20.68 8.11 2.75
N ALA A 218 -21.46 9.05 3.29
CA ALA A 218 -21.01 10.43 3.46
C ALA A 218 -19.81 10.53 4.42
N GLU A 219 -19.82 9.79 5.52
CA GLU A 219 -18.69 9.68 6.45
C GLU A 219 -17.45 9.08 5.76
N TRP A 220 -17.59 7.92 5.12
CA TRP A 220 -16.46 7.21 4.50
C TRP A 220 -15.80 8.01 3.38
N LEU A 221 -16.60 8.71 2.57
CA LEU A 221 -16.10 9.60 1.53
C LEU A 221 -15.35 10.81 2.10
N THR A 222 -15.87 11.39 3.19
CA THR A 222 -15.20 12.48 3.92
C THR A 222 -13.83 12.02 4.45
N VAL A 223 -13.75 10.81 5.00
CA VAL A 223 -12.50 10.21 5.47
C VAL A 223 -11.53 9.96 4.31
N GLY A 224 -11.99 9.41 3.18
CA GLY A 224 -11.14 9.17 2.01
C GLY A 224 -10.51 10.46 1.46
N LEU A 225 -11.28 11.55 1.36
CA LEU A 225 -10.78 12.84 0.88
C LEU A 225 -9.85 13.52 1.89
N ALA A 226 -10.11 13.40 3.19
CA ALA A 226 -9.19 13.84 4.25
C ALA A 226 -7.88 13.04 4.23
N ALA A 227 -7.94 11.74 3.94
CA ALA A 227 -6.78 10.88 3.81
C ALA A 227 -5.89 11.31 2.63
N ALA A 228 -6.47 11.79 1.53
CA ALA A 228 -5.70 12.34 0.40
C ALA A 228 -4.86 13.56 0.82
N VAL A 229 -5.43 14.49 1.61
CA VAL A 229 -4.68 15.62 2.17
C VAL A 229 -3.53 15.14 3.06
N SER A 230 -3.79 14.19 3.96
CA SER A 230 -2.77 13.60 4.84
C SER A 230 -1.66 12.86 4.08
N ALA A 231 -2.00 12.17 2.99
CA ALA A 231 -1.02 11.57 2.09
C ALA A 231 -0.12 12.64 1.44
N GLY A 232 -0.69 13.78 1.04
CA GLY A 232 0.05 14.93 0.55
C GLY A 232 1.03 15.50 1.58
N ILE A 233 0.60 15.65 2.83
CA ILE A 233 1.44 16.08 3.95
C ILE A 233 2.60 15.08 4.18
N ALA A 234 2.32 13.78 4.18
CA ALA A 234 3.34 12.74 4.30
C ALA A 234 4.33 12.77 3.12
N GLY A 235 3.85 13.01 1.90
CA GLY A 235 4.70 13.19 0.72
C GLY A 235 5.58 14.44 0.79
N TRP A 236 5.09 15.53 1.38
CA TRP A 236 5.91 16.71 1.68
C TRP A 236 6.99 16.40 2.72
N CYS A 237 6.65 15.66 3.78
CA CYS A 237 7.58 15.25 4.82
C CYS A 237 8.80 14.52 4.24
N VAL A 238 8.57 13.53 3.35
CA VAL A 238 9.63 12.80 2.65
C VAL A 238 10.53 13.75 1.85
N GLN A 239 9.93 14.67 1.09
CA GLN A 239 10.66 15.63 0.26
C GLN A 239 11.50 16.58 1.12
N ALA A 240 10.90 17.17 2.16
CA ALA A 240 11.56 18.11 3.06
C ALA A 240 12.73 17.45 3.81
N ALA A 241 12.50 16.27 4.39
CA ALA A 241 13.54 15.49 5.07
C ALA A 241 14.69 15.16 4.10
N THR A 242 14.38 14.61 2.93
CA THR A 242 15.39 14.20 1.95
C THR A 242 16.24 15.38 1.48
N GLN A 243 15.61 16.52 1.18
CA GLN A 243 16.33 17.73 0.79
C GLN A 243 17.25 18.22 1.91
N HIS A 244 16.74 18.29 3.15
CA HIS A 244 17.53 18.71 4.31
C HIS A 244 18.74 17.80 4.53
N LEU A 245 18.54 16.48 4.50
CA LEU A 245 19.59 15.50 4.73
C LEU A 245 20.69 15.53 3.66
N ARG A 246 20.35 15.92 2.42
CA ARG A 246 21.33 16.06 1.33
C ARG A 246 22.22 17.29 1.48
N THR A 247 21.70 18.39 2.01
CA THR A 247 22.39 19.68 2.01
C THR A 247 23.00 20.04 3.35
N ARG A 248 22.45 19.55 4.47
CA ARG A 248 22.94 19.89 5.80
C ARG A 248 24.22 19.13 6.11
N GLU A 249 25.27 19.86 6.47
CA GLU A 249 26.56 19.24 6.84
C GLU A 249 26.81 19.23 8.35
N GLN A 250 27.33 18.10 8.85
CA GLN A 250 27.94 17.97 10.17
C GLN A 250 29.13 17.02 10.08
N PHE A 251 30.15 17.23 10.92
CA PHE A 251 31.37 16.42 10.92
C PHE A 251 32.04 16.33 9.52
N GLY A 252 31.97 17.42 8.74
CA GLY A 252 32.63 17.54 7.44
C GLY A 252 31.96 16.79 6.29
N LYS A 253 30.70 16.37 6.42
CA LYS A 253 29.93 15.70 5.36
C LYS A 253 28.43 15.93 5.48
N PRO A 254 27.64 15.71 4.41
CA PRO A 254 26.19 15.72 4.49
C PRO A 254 25.67 14.73 5.53
N ILE A 255 24.71 15.15 6.34
CA ILE A 255 24.14 14.31 7.41
C ILE A 255 23.38 13.11 6.84
N GLY A 256 22.92 13.18 5.58
CA GLY A 256 22.35 12.06 4.84
C GLY A 256 23.33 10.90 4.58
N THR A 257 24.61 11.02 4.94
CA THR A 257 25.57 9.89 4.95
C THR A 257 25.50 9.04 6.22
N PHE A 258 24.82 9.53 7.27
CA PHE A 258 24.66 8.79 8.52
C PHE A 258 23.50 7.80 8.40
N GLN A 259 23.79 6.52 8.61
CA GLN A 259 22.83 5.43 8.43
C GLN A 259 21.55 5.60 9.26
N ALA A 260 21.67 6.12 10.49
CA ALA A 260 20.50 6.36 11.35
C ALA A 260 19.49 7.31 10.68
N LEU A 261 19.97 8.41 10.08
CA LEU A 261 19.12 9.36 9.36
C LEU A 261 18.63 8.79 8.02
N GLN A 262 19.45 8.00 7.33
CA GLN A 262 19.03 7.28 6.12
C GLN A 262 17.85 6.35 6.40
N HIS A 263 17.92 5.57 7.48
CA HIS A 263 16.87 4.63 7.87
C HIS A 263 15.60 5.34 8.31
N GLN A 264 15.72 6.44 9.06
CA GLN A 264 14.57 7.25 9.44
C GLN A 264 13.87 7.85 8.22
N ALA A 265 14.61 8.40 7.25
CA ALA A 265 14.04 8.92 6.00
C ALA A 265 13.43 7.81 5.13
N ALA A 266 14.05 6.62 5.10
CA ALA A 266 13.51 5.47 4.38
C ALA A 266 12.18 4.98 4.98
N MET A 267 12.07 4.92 6.31
CA MET A 267 10.80 4.60 6.98
C MET A 267 9.72 5.65 6.72
N LEU A 268 10.10 6.93 6.68
CA LEU A 268 9.19 8.01 6.32
C LEU A 268 8.63 7.83 4.90
N LEU A 269 9.47 7.39 3.94
CA LEU A 269 8.98 7.03 2.61
C LEU A 269 8.02 5.85 2.67
N VAL A 270 8.36 4.76 3.37
CA VAL A 270 7.47 3.59 3.50
C VAL A 270 6.09 4.01 4.01
N ASN A 271 6.04 4.81 5.08
CA ASN A 271 4.77 5.28 5.65
C ASN A 271 4.01 6.19 4.69
N SER A 272 4.69 7.10 3.98
CA SER A 272 4.07 7.98 2.98
C SER A 272 3.45 7.20 1.81
N GLU A 273 4.10 6.12 1.38
CA GLU A 273 3.64 5.26 0.29
C GLU A 273 2.39 4.47 0.68
N LEU A 274 2.37 3.93 1.90
CA LEU A 274 1.20 3.25 2.48
C LEU A 274 0.04 4.23 2.72
N ALA A 275 0.31 5.43 3.21
CA ALA A 275 -0.71 6.47 3.38
C ALA A 275 -1.36 6.84 2.04
N SER A 276 -0.56 7.00 0.99
CA SER A 276 -1.05 7.29 -0.36
C SER A 276 -1.84 6.11 -0.94
N ALA A 277 -1.43 4.87 -0.65
CA ALA A 277 -2.15 3.68 -1.10
C ALA A 277 -3.51 3.55 -0.42
N ALA A 278 -3.58 3.76 0.90
CA ALA A 278 -4.83 3.69 1.65
C ALA A 278 -5.79 4.83 1.28
N ALA A 279 -5.28 6.05 1.08
CA ALA A 279 -6.10 7.18 0.62
C ALA A 279 -6.70 6.92 -0.77
N TRP A 280 -5.89 6.39 -1.70
CA TRP A 280 -6.36 6.00 -3.03
C TRP A 280 -7.46 4.92 -2.96
N ASP A 281 -7.26 3.87 -2.16
CA ASP A 281 -8.24 2.78 -2.05
C ASP A 281 -9.55 3.25 -1.42
N ALA A 282 -9.51 4.08 -0.38
CA ALA A 282 -10.72 4.63 0.25
C ALA A 282 -11.57 5.45 -0.73
N VAL A 283 -10.94 6.24 -1.60
CA VAL A 283 -11.67 7.04 -2.60
C VAL A 283 -12.20 6.17 -3.73
N ARG A 284 -11.41 5.19 -4.20
CA ARG A 284 -11.84 4.21 -5.22
C ARG A 284 -13.03 3.39 -4.73
N ALA A 285 -13.02 2.97 -3.47
CA ALA A 285 -14.06 2.13 -2.88
C ALA A 285 -15.43 2.81 -2.77
N ALA A 286 -15.56 4.09 -3.11
CA ALA A 286 -16.84 4.79 -3.14
C ALA A 286 -17.87 4.13 -4.08
N SER A 287 -17.42 3.43 -5.13
CA SER A 287 -18.25 2.63 -6.03
C SER A 287 -18.49 1.19 -5.57
N ASP A 288 -17.78 0.73 -4.54
CA ASP A 288 -17.92 -0.63 -4.02
C ASP A 288 -19.19 -0.74 -3.14
N ASP A 289 -19.51 -1.96 -2.71
CA ASP A 289 -20.55 -2.19 -1.70
C ASP A 289 -20.20 -1.51 -0.36
N ALA A 290 -21.20 -1.37 0.51
CA ALA A 290 -21.07 -0.59 1.73
C ALA A 290 -20.00 -1.13 2.69
N GLU A 291 -19.90 -2.45 2.85
CA GLU A 291 -18.90 -3.05 3.74
C GLU A 291 -17.48 -2.83 3.19
N GLN A 292 -17.31 -2.96 1.87
CA GLN A 292 -16.01 -2.72 1.22
C GLN A 292 -15.57 -1.25 1.33
N HIS A 293 -16.49 -0.30 1.15
CA HIS A 293 -16.20 1.12 1.32
C HIS A 293 -15.85 1.45 2.78
N GLU A 294 -16.57 0.88 3.75
CA GLU A 294 -16.25 1.04 5.18
C GLU A 294 -14.85 0.52 5.51
N MET A 295 -14.50 -0.67 5.02
CA MET A 295 -13.19 -1.28 5.25
C MET A 295 -12.06 -0.41 4.69
N ALA A 296 -12.24 0.13 3.48
CA ALA A 296 -11.25 1.00 2.84
C ALA A 296 -11.10 2.35 3.57
N ALA A 297 -12.22 2.98 3.96
CA ALA A 297 -12.20 4.23 4.72
C ALA A 297 -11.56 4.05 6.11
N ALA A 298 -11.89 2.97 6.82
CA ALA A 298 -11.26 2.66 8.10
C ALA A 298 -9.74 2.40 7.96
N ALA A 299 -9.32 1.72 6.89
CA ALA A 299 -7.90 1.52 6.61
C ALA A 299 -7.17 2.85 6.35
N ALA A 300 -7.79 3.78 5.61
CA ALA A 300 -7.25 5.12 5.37
C ALA A 300 -7.20 5.99 6.63
N ALA A 301 -8.22 5.93 7.48
CA ALA A 301 -8.22 6.58 8.79
C ALA A 301 -7.01 6.13 9.64
N LEU A 302 -6.74 4.83 9.67
CA LEU A 302 -5.69 4.23 10.51
C LEU A 302 -4.28 4.30 9.91
N THR A 303 -4.15 4.41 8.58
CA THR A 303 -2.84 4.36 7.90
C THR A 303 -2.39 5.69 7.34
N ALA A 304 -3.32 6.53 6.88
CA ALA A 304 -3.01 7.83 6.26
C ALA A 304 -3.24 9.00 7.22
N ILE A 305 -4.37 9.01 7.94
CA ILE A 305 -4.79 10.18 8.73
C ILE A 305 -4.18 10.15 10.14
N ALA A 306 -4.52 9.13 10.95
CA ALA A 306 -4.12 9.07 12.35
C ALA A 306 -2.59 9.09 12.57
N PRO A 307 -1.76 8.43 11.73
CA PRO A 307 -0.29 8.48 11.87
C PRO A 307 0.37 9.74 11.28
N CYS A 308 -0.37 10.57 10.54
CA CYS A 308 0.21 11.74 9.85
C CYS A 308 0.93 12.73 10.80
N PRO A 309 0.38 13.06 12.00
CA PRO A 309 1.08 13.92 12.95
C PRO A 309 2.46 13.37 13.36
N ASP A 310 2.59 12.05 13.55
CA ASP A 310 3.85 11.41 13.89
C ASP A 310 4.85 11.46 12.72
N ALA A 311 4.40 11.31 11.48
CA ALA A 311 5.26 11.46 10.30
C ALA A 311 5.84 12.88 10.18
N VAL A 312 5.05 13.91 10.52
CA VAL A 312 5.54 15.30 10.58
C VAL A 312 6.53 15.48 11.74
N LEU A 313 6.25 14.88 12.90
CA LEU A 313 7.15 14.93 14.05
C LEU A 313 8.48 14.22 13.76
N ASP A 314 8.47 13.05 13.14
CA ASP A 314 9.66 12.34 12.68
C ASP A 314 10.47 13.21 11.72
N THR A 315 9.80 13.93 10.82
CA THR A 315 10.46 14.91 9.94
C THR A 315 11.11 16.04 10.73
N LEU A 316 10.37 16.61 11.68
CA LEU A 316 10.87 17.67 12.56
C LEU A 316 12.12 17.24 13.32
N THR A 317 12.17 16.03 13.85
CA THR A 317 13.36 15.54 14.59
C THR A 317 14.60 15.44 13.71
N MET A 318 14.46 15.20 12.39
CA MET A 318 15.60 15.22 11.45
C MET A 318 16.10 16.65 11.14
N PHE A 319 15.23 17.65 11.24
CA PHE A 319 15.62 19.06 11.17
C PHE A 319 16.24 19.56 12.49
N GLY A 320 15.98 18.88 13.60
CA GLY A 320 16.38 19.30 14.93
C GLY A 320 15.62 20.54 15.39
N ALA A 321 16.24 21.37 16.23
CA ALA A 321 15.58 22.50 16.88
C ALA A 321 14.95 23.51 15.91
N ILE A 322 15.50 23.69 14.69
CA ILE A 322 14.94 24.63 13.71
C ILE A 322 13.51 24.24 13.28
N GLY A 323 13.22 22.94 13.23
CA GLY A 323 11.90 22.45 12.80
C GLY A 323 10.78 22.75 13.80
N PHE A 324 11.12 23.08 15.05
CA PHE A 324 10.16 23.45 16.10
C PHE A 324 9.98 24.97 16.24
N THR A 325 10.70 25.78 15.46
CA THR A 325 10.58 27.25 15.51
C THR A 325 9.33 27.75 14.79
N TRP A 326 8.87 28.95 15.14
CA TRP A 326 7.70 29.55 14.46
C TRP A 326 8.01 29.92 13.02
N GLU A 327 9.27 30.26 12.73
CA GLU A 327 9.79 30.69 11.44
C GLU A 327 9.81 29.56 10.42
N HIS A 328 9.94 28.30 10.85
CA HIS A 328 9.90 27.15 9.95
C HIS A 328 8.46 26.73 9.66
N ASP A 329 8.20 26.17 8.48
CA ASP A 329 6.83 25.78 8.08
C ASP A 329 6.37 24.45 8.71
N LEU A 330 7.27 23.72 9.38
CA LEU A 330 7.02 22.36 9.87
C LEU A 330 5.88 22.31 10.88
N HIS A 331 5.79 23.32 11.75
CA HIS A 331 4.72 23.38 12.74
C HIS A 331 3.34 23.59 12.10
N LEU A 332 3.26 24.23 10.93
CA LEU A 332 2.00 24.40 10.20
C LEU A 332 1.49 23.06 9.68
N TYR A 333 2.38 22.26 9.09
CA TYR A 333 2.04 20.89 8.67
C TYR A 333 1.66 20.01 9.88
N TRP A 334 2.37 20.14 11.00
CA TRP A 334 2.10 19.34 12.19
C TRP A 334 0.71 19.66 12.77
N ARG A 335 0.42 20.95 12.94
CA ARG A 335 -0.88 21.46 13.39
C ARG A 335 -2.02 21.03 12.49
N ARG A 336 -1.84 21.14 11.17
CA ARG A 336 -2.83 20.71 10.17
C ARG A 336 -3.06 19.21 10.22
N ALA A 337 -2.00 18.41 10.23
CA ALA A 337 -2.09 16.97 10.38
C ALA A 337 -2.83 16.58 11.67
N THR A 338 -2.55 17.26 12.80
CA THR A 338 -3.25 17.04 14.07
C THR A 338 -4.73 17.39 13.96
N SER A 339 -5.08 18.50 13.32
CA SER A 339 -6.48 18.91 13.14
C SER A 339 -7.26 17.95 12.25
N ILE A 340 -6.65 17.47 11.15
CA ILE A 340 -7.27 16.47 10.25
C ILE A 340 -7.40 15.12 10.97
N ALA A 341 -6.40 14.72 11.77
CA ALA A 341 -6.50 13.51 12.57
C ALA A 341 -7.60 13.58 13.62
N ALA A 342 -7.84 14.75 14.20
CA ALA A 342 -8.95 14.96 15.14
C ALA A 342 -10.32 14.97 14.44
N SER A 343 -10.41 15.42 13.18
CA SER A 343 -11.70 15.61 12.49
C SER A 343 -12.41 14.31 12.12
N ILE A 344 -11.74 13.16 12.17
CA ILE A 344 -12.34 11.83 11.90
C ILE A 344 -12.79 11.11 13.19
N GLY A 345 -12.73 11.78 14.34
CA GLY A 345 -13.00 11.16 15.64
C GLY A 345 -11.88 10.22 16.12
N ALA A 346 -12.19 9.36 17.09
CA ALA A 346 -11.20 8.50 17.73
C ALA A 346 -10.75 7.34 16.81
N ALA A 347 -9.44 7.24 16.55
CA ALA A 347 -8.85 6.15 15.77
C ALA A 347 -9.19 4.75 16.32
N THR A 348 -9.38 4.61 17.63
CA THR A 348 -9.79 3.33 18.26
C THR A 348 -11.16 2.86 17.80
N GLY A 349 -12.07 3.79 17.46
CA GLY A 349 -13.38 3.47 16.88
C GLY A 349 -13.25 2.85 15.49
N TRP A 350 -12.40 3.44 14.64
CA TRP A 350 -12.09 2.92 13.30
C TRP A 350 -11.43 1.54 13.35
N ALA A 351 -10.47 1.35 14.27
CA ALA A 351 -9.83 0.06 14.49
C ALA A 351 -10.83 -1.03 14.91
N ARG A 352 -11.76 -0.71 15.81
CA ARG A 352 -12.81 -1.65 16.22
C ARG A 352 -13.74 -2.00 15.05
N ARG A 353 -14.26 -1.01 14.32
CA ARG A 353 -15.17 -1.21 13.17
C ARG A 353 -14.54 -2.12 12.11
N LEU A 354 -13.30 -1.82 11.71
CA LEU A 354 -12.58 -2.63 10.74
C LEU A 354 -12.30 -4.04 11.27
N GLY A 355 -11.93 -4.16 12.54
CA GLY A 355 -11.74 -5.44 13.22
C GLY A 355 -12.98 -6.32 13.22
N GLU A 356 -14.15 -5.75 13.50
CA GLU A 356 -15.43 -6.44 13.49
C GLU A 356 -15.76 -6.96 12.08
N LEU A 357 -15.68 -6.10 11.05
CA LEU A 357 -15.95 -6.48 9.66
C LEU A 357 -14.97 -7.57 9.16
N THR A 358 -13.71 -7.44 9.51
CA THR A 358 -12.67 -8.36 9.02
C THR A 358 -12.77 -9.75 9.63
N THR A 359 -13.58 -9.96 10.68
CA THR A 359 -13.84 -11.32 11.18
C THR A 359 -14.55 -12.22 10.16
N THR A 360 -15.34 -11.64 9.26
CA THR A 360 -16.17 -12.37 8.29
C THR A 360 -15.91 -11.98 6.83
N ARG A 361 -15.34 -10.80 6.59
CA ARG A 361 -15.05 -10.26 5.26
C ARG A 361 -13.56 -9.97 5.09
N GLN A 362 -13.10 -10.01 3.85
CA GLN A 362 -11.80 -9.47 3.46
C GLN A 362 -12.01 -8.30 2.50
N ARG A 363 -11.04 -7.36 2.49
CA ARG A 363 -11.04 -6.27 1.51
C ARG A 363 -10.76 -6.85 0.14
N ASP A 364 -11.64 -6.56 -0.81
CA ASP A 364 -11.52 -6.93 -2.21
C ASP A 364 -10.69 -5.89 -2.97
N PHE A 365 -9.59 -6.34 -3.53
CA PHE A 365 -8.66 -5.51 -4.30
C PHE A 365 -8.76 -5.73 -5.81
N THR A 366 -9.79 -6.46 -6.25
CA THR A 366 -10.05 -6.72 -7.67
C THR A 366 -10.21 -5.40 -8.41
N VAL A 367 -9.52 -5.31 -9.55
CA VAL A 367 -9.65 -4.19 -10.49
C VAL A 367 -10.72 -4.60 -11.49
N ASP A 368 -11.77 -3.79 -11.64
CA ASP A 368 -12.76 -4.02 -12.70
C ASP A 368 -12.08 -3.79 -14.07
N LEU A 369 -11.87 -4.88 -14.79
CA LEU A 369 -11.28 -4.86 -16.14
C LEU A 369 -12.36 -4.69 -17.22
N GLY A 370 -13.64 -4.65 -16.85
CA GLY A 370 -14.77 -4.64 -17.76
C GLY A 370 -14.77 -5.84 -18.73
N GLY A 371 -15.23 -5.60 -19.96
CA GLY A 371 -15.20 -6.60 -21.04
C GLY A 371 -13.84 -6.71 -21.77
N ALA A 372 -12.75 -6.23 -21.17
CA ALA A 372 -11.44 -6.24 -21.81
C ALA A 372 -10.96 -7.66 -22.11
N GLU A 373 -10.41 -7.84 -23.31
CA GLU A 373 -9.89 -9.12 -23.83
C GLU A 373 -10.82 -10.32 -23.58
N ALA A 374 -12.11 -10.18 -23.88
CA ALA A 374 -13.13 -11.23 -23.63
C ALA A 374 -12.78 -12.59 -24.27
N GLU A 375 -12.17 -12.60 -25.46
CA GLU A 375 -11.71 -13.82 -26.11
C GLU A 375 -10.60 -14.50 -25.30
N PHE A 376 -9.58 -13.75 -24.90
CA PHE A 376 -8.50 -14.25 -24.04
C PHE A 376 -9.03 -14.79 -22.72
N ARG A 377 -9.91 -14.04 -22.06
CA ARG A 377 -10.56 -14.49 -20.81
C ARG A 377 -11.29 -15.82 -21.01
N ALA A 378 -12.04 -15.97 -22.10
CA ALA A 378 -12.76 -17.20 -22.41
C ALA A 378 -11.80 -18.38 -22.65
N GLU A 379 -10.67 -18.15 -23.30
CA GLU A 379 -9.61 -19.16 -23.48
C GLU A 379 -9.02 -19.59 -22.13
N ILE A 380 -8.64 -18.64 -21.27
CA ILE A 380 -8.13 -18.92 -19.93
C ILE A 380 -9.16 -19.69 -19.09
N ALA A 381 -10.41 -19.24 -19.08
CA ALA A 381 -11.50 -19.89 -18.38
C ALA A 381 -11.67 -21.35 -18.82
N ALA A 382 -11.68 -21.61 -20.14
CA ALA A 382 -11.80 -22.96 -20.68
C ALA A 382 -10.61 -23.85 -20.27
N THR A 383 -9.39 -23.33 -20.28
CA THR A 383 -8.19 -24.06 -19.82
C THR A 383 -8.27 -24.39 -18.32
N LEU A 384 -8.67 -23.43 -17.48
CA LEU A 384 -8.78 -23.65 -16.03
C LEU A 384 -9.96 -24.55 -15.66
N ASP A 385 -11.05 -24.55 -16.42
CA ASP A 385 -12.15 -25.51 -16.26
C ASP A 385 -11.71 -26.93 -16.58
N ALA A 386 -10.96 -27.11 -17.67
CA ALA A 386 -10.33 -28.38 -18.00
C ALA A 386 -9.36 -28.84 -16.90
N ALA A 387 -8.53 -27.95 -16.37
CA ALA A 387 -7.63 -28.24 -15.25
C ALA A 387 -8.40 -28.62 -13.97
N SER A 388 -9.54 -27.98 -13.70
CA SER A 388 -10.41 -28.27 -12.56
C SER A 388 -11.04 -29.67 -12.62
N SER A 389 -11.12 -30.27 -13.81
CA SER A 389 -11.56 -31.67 -14.00
C SER A 389 -10.47 -32.71 -13.70
N LEU A 390 -9.21 -32.28 -13.62
CA LEU A 390 -8.05 -33.13 -13.32
C LEU A 390 -7.69 -33.05 -11.84
N ARG A 391 -6.90 -34.01 -11.37
CA ARG A 391 -6.32 -34.00 -10.03
C ARG A 391 -4.83 -34.32 -10.14
N ASN A 392 -4.03 -33.63 -9.36
CA ASN A 392 -2.64 -34.01 -9.16
C ASN A 392 -2.58 -35.32 -8.36
N ASP A 393 -1.63 -36.17 -8.69
CA ASP A 393 -1.46 -37.53 -8.15
C ASP A 393 -0.04 -37.79 -7.63
N GLY A 394 0.87 -36.81 -7.78
CA GLY A 394 2.24 -36.85 -7.27
C GLY A 394 2.47 -35.80 -6.17
N PRO A 395 3.26 -36.14 -5.13
CA PRO A 395 3.64 -35.18 -4.10
C PRO A 395 4.54 -34.08 -4.67
N GLY A 396 4.58 -32.95 -3.98
CA GLY A 396 5.53 -31.88 -4.30
C GLY A 396 6.95 -32.21 -3.90
N ARG A 397 7.93 -31.73 -4.68
CA ARG A 397 9.36 -31.93 -4.38
C ARG A 397 9.88 -31.03 -3.26
N GLN A 398 9.22 -29.89 -3.01
CA GLN A 398 9.69 -28.86 -2.06
C GLN A 398 8.82 -28.74 -0.79
N GLY A 399 8.00 -29.76 -0.50
CA GLY A 399 7.15 -29.81 0.69
C GLY A 399 5.76 -30.30 0.37
N ASP A 400 5.01 -30.59 1.43
CA ASP A 400 3.65 -31.13 1.36
C ASP A 400 2.62 -29.99 1.30
N TYR A 401 2.83 -29.06 0.35
CA TYR A 401 1.92 -27.96 0.09
C TYR A 401 1.13 -28.21 -1.21
N PRO A 402 -0.19 -27.91 -1.25
CA PRO A 402 -1.01 -28.16 -2.43
C PRO A 402 -0.48 -27.50 -3.72
N HIS A 403 0.14 -26.31 -3.61
CA HIS A 403 0.70 -25.58 -4.76
C HIS A 403 1.99 -26.20 -5.32
N PHE A 404 2.58 -27.19 -4.64
CA PHE A 404 3.71 -27.97 -5.14
C PHE A 404 3.31 -29.34 -5.67
N GLU A 405 2.07 -29.77 -5.50
CA GLU A 405 1.60 -31.04 -6.06
C GLU A 405 1.86 -31.12 -7.57
N THR A 406 2.09 -32.34 -8.03
CA THR A 406 2.47 -32.65 -9.42
C THR A 406 1.49 -33.65 -10.00
N GLY A 407 1.33 -33.62 -11.32
CA GLY A 407 0.40 -34.52 -12.01
C GLY A 407 -0.34 -33.84 -13.15
N PRO A 408 -1.39 -34.50 -13.68
CA PRO A 408 -2.09 -34.06 -14.89
C PRO A 408 -2.63 -32.63 -14.83
N GLN A 409 -3.13 -32.19 -13.66
CA GLN A 409 -3.66 -30.83 -13.51
C GLN A 409 -2.56 -29.78 -13.67
N ARG A 410 -1.44 -29.92 -12.95
CA ARG A 410 -0.29 -29.02 -13.06
C ARG A 410 0.33 -29.05 -14.46
N THR A 411 0.44 -30.23 -15.07
CA THR A 411 0.97 -30.37 -16.43
C THR A 411 0.15 -29.59 -17.44
N LEU A 412 -1.18 -29.67 -17.38
CA LEU A 412 -2.06 -28.91 -18.29
C LEU A 412 -1.86 -27.40 -18.13
N ILE A 413 -1.78 -26.91 -16.89
CA ILE A 413 -1.53 -25.48 -16.58
C ILE A 413 -0.14 -25.05 -17.11
N ALA A 414 0.88 -25.91 -16.99
CA ALA A 414 2.22 -25.67 -17.50
C ALA A 414 2.28 -25.63 -19.02
N GLU A 415 1.66 -26.60 -19.71
CA GLU A 415 1.61 -26.65 -21.18
C GLU A 415 0.82 -25.48 -21.79
N ALA A 416 -0.15 -24.94 -21.05
CA ALA A 416 -0.85 -23.71 -21.42
C ALA A 416 -0.07 -22.43 -21.12
N GLY A 417 1.14 -22.53 -20.55
CA GLY A 417 1.99 -21.38 -20.19
C GLY A 417 1.50 -20.58 -18.97
N LEU A 418 0.56 -21.10 -18.18
CA LEU A 418 -0.12 -20.36 -17.10
C LEU A 418 0.59 -20.45 -15.74
N ILE A 419 1.73 -21.15 -15.66
CA ILE A 419 2.58 -21.16 -14.46
C ILE A 419 3.28 -19.81 -14.28
N ALA A 420 3.89 -19.31 -15.38
CA ALA A 420 4.56 -18.02 -15.44
C ALA A 420 4.11 -17.27 -16.71
N PRO A 421 2.87 -16.78 -16.76
CA PRO A 421 2.23 -16.33 -18.01
C PRO A 421 2.95 -15.14 -18.65
N HIS A 422 3.61 -14.31 -17.86
CA HIS A 422 4.38 -13.14 -18.31
C HIS A 422 5.73 -13.49 -18.94
N TRP A 423 6.16 -14.76 -18.90
CA TRP A 423 7.37 -15.18 -19.60
C TRP A 423 7.12 -15.28 -21.10
N PRO A 424 8.15 -15.07 -21.93
CA PRO A 424 8.02 -15.20 -23.38
C PRO A 424 7.67 -16.64 -23.76
N ALA A 425 6.94 -16.80 -24.86
CA ALA A 425 6.75 -18.11 -25.49
C ALA A 425 8.11 -18.76 -25.84
N PRO A 426 8.26 -20.10 -25.73
CA PRO A 426 7.24 -21.08 -25.36
C PRO A 426 7.10 -21.32 -23.84
N TRP A 427 7.76 -20.52 -22.99
CA TRP A 427 7.82 -20.74 -21.54
C TRP A 427 6.67 -20.09 -20.78
N GLY A 428 6.04 -19.09 -21.38
CA GLY A 428 4.77 -18.53 -20.97
C GLY A 428 3.98 -18.16 -22.21
N ILE A 429 3.16 -17.12 -22.10
CA ILE A 429 2.32 -16.63 -23.20
C ILE A 429 2.57 -15.14 -23.48
N ASP A 430 3.68 -14.58 -22.95
CA ASP A 430 4.01 -13.16 -23.04
C ASP A 430 2.88 -12.26 -22.52
N ALA A 431 2.23 -12.69 -21.42
CA ALA A 431 1.05 -12.04 -20.89
C ALA A 431 1.32 -10.59 -20.49
N THR A 432 0.57 -9.67 -21.09
CA THR A 432 0.57 -8.26 -20.69
C THR A 432 0.14 -8.10 -19.23
N PRO A 433 0.42 -6.96 -18.56
CA PRO A 433 -0.08 -6.75 -17.20
C PRO A 433 -1.60 -6.89 -17.08
N LEU A 434 -2.35 -6.60 -18.15
CA LEU A 434 -3.81 -6.77 -18.21
C LEU A 434 -4.20 -8.24 -18.21
N GLN A 435 -3.56 -9.02 -19.10
CA GLN A 435 -3.75 -10.46 -19.19
C GLN A 435 -3.38 -11.17 -17.89
N GLN A 436 -2.33 -10.71 -17.19
CA GLN A 436 -1.98 -11.23 -15.87
C GLN A 436 -3.07 -11.02 -14.83
N LEU A 437 -3.73 -9.86 -14.81
CA LEU A 437 -4.87 -9.61 -13.93
C LEU A 437 -6.06 -10.51 -14.29
N ILE A 438 -6.37 -10.68 -15.57
CA ILE A 438 -7.41 -11.62 -16.04
C ILE A 438 -7.12 -13.03 -15.54
N ILE A 439 -5.87 -13.51 -15.70
CA ILE A 439 -5.48 -14.85 -15.22
C ILE A 439 -5.66 -14.98 -13.71
N VAL A 440 -5.24 -13.98 -12.92
CA VAL A 440 -5.41 -13.98 -11.46
C VAL A 440 -6.90 -14.05 -11.09
N GLU A 441 -7.73 -13.27 -11.75
CA GLU A 441 -9.19 -13.25 -11.54
C GLU A 441 -9.83 -14.61 -11.88
N GLU A 442 -9.44 -15.22 -13.01
CA GLU A 442 -9.97 -16.53 -13.42
C GLU A 442 -9.54 -17.66 -12.48
N PHE A 443 -8.36 -17.58 -11.85
CA PHE A 443 -8.00 -18.48 -10.74
C PHE A 443 -8.86 -18.22 -9.51
N ALA A 444 -9.08 -16.96 -9.13
CA ALA A 444 -9.90 -16.59 -7.97
C ALA A 444 -11.37 -17.06 -8.11
N ASN A 445 -11.90 -17.04 -9.34
CA ASN A 445 -13.23 -17.57 -9.67
C ASN A 445 -13.34 -19.10 -9.50
N ARG A 446 -12.22 -19.80 -9.29
CA ARG A 446 -12.14 -21.26 -9.13
C ARG A 446 -11.42 -21.62 -7.83
N PRO A 447 -12.03 -21.37 -6.64
CA PRO A 447 -11.35 -21.53 -5.35
C PRO A 447 -10.89 -22.96 -5.03
N ALA A 448 -11.42 -23.98 -5.71
CA ALA A 448 -10.97 -25.36 -5.59
C ALA A 448 -9.71 -25.67 -6.42
N LEU A 449 -9.33 -24.78 -7.34
CA LEU A 449 -8.15 -24.91 -8.18
C LEU A 449 -6.98 -24.15 -7.54
N VAL A 450 -5.99 -24.88 -7.05
CA VAL A 450 -4.80 -24.28 -6.45
C VAL A 450 -3.86 -23.83 -7.57
N ARG A 451 -3.50 -22.54 -7.59
CA ARG A 451 -2.49 -22.01 -8.50
C ARG A 451 -1.13 -22.64 -8.19
N PRO A 452 -0.45 -23.29 -9.16
CA PRO A 452 0.85 -23.91 -8.89
C PRO A 452 1.94 -22.85 -8.64
N SER A 453 2.90 -23.19 -7.78
CA SER A 453 4.09 -22.37 -7.52
C SER A 453 5.35 -23.02 -8.09
N LEU A 454 6.30 -22.18 -8.50
CA LEU A 454 7.66 -22.58 -8.91
C LEU A 454 8.63 -22.67 -7.71
N GLY A 455 8.21 -22.27 -6.51
CA GLY A 455 9.06 -22.28 -5.32
C GLY A 455 10.34 -21.48 -5.52
N ILE A 456 11.48 -22.03 -5.11
CA ILE A 456 12.79 -21.35 -5.26
C ILE A 456 13.12 -21.06 -6.73
N ALA A 457 12.56 -21.83 -7.67
CA ALA A 457 12.81 -21.63 -9.09
C ALA A 457 12.19 -20.33 -9.63
N GLU A 458 11.18 -19.77 -8.94
CA GLU A 458 10.45 -18.57 -9.35
C GLU A 458 11.38 -17.37 -9.60
N TRP A 459 12.42 -17.22 -8.78
CA TRP A 459 13.41 -16.14 -8.92
C TRP A 459 14.72 -16.57 -9.59
N ILE A 460 14.94 -17.86 -9.83
CA ILE A 460 16.13 -18.38 -10.51
C ILE A 460 15.91 -18.43 -12.03
N LEU A 461 14.77 -18.96 -12.46
CA LEU A 461 14.49 -19.21 -13.87
C LEU A 461 14.48 -17.95 -14.75
N PRO A 462 14.08 -16.75 -14.28
CA PRO A 462 14.25 -15.52 -15.08
C PRO A 462 15.71 -15.24 -15.47
N SER A 463 16.68 -15.53 -14.60
CA SER A 463 18.11 -15.43 -14.92
C SER A 463 18.56 -16.51 -15.89
N LEU A 464 18.00 -17.73 -15.77
CA LEU A 464 18.23 -18.83 -16.71
C LEU A 464 17.70 -18.48 -18.11
N LEU A 465 16.45 -18.03 -18.22
CA LEU A 465 15.82 -17.57 -19.46
C LEU A 465 16.65 -16.51 -20.20
N ARG A 466 17.26 -15.60 -19.44
CA ARG A 466 18.03 -14.48 -19.99
C ARG A 466 19.43 -14.86 -20.48
N ALA A 467 20.06 -15.87 -19.86
CA ALA A 467 21.50 -16.08 -20.02
C ALA A 467 21.91 -17.54 -20.35
N ALA A 468 21.01 -18.51 -20.22
CA ALA A 468 21.30 -19.90 -20.54
C ALA A 468 21.22 -20.16 -22.05
N PRO A 469 22.04 -21.07 -22.59
CA PRO A 469 21.85 -21.60 -23.94
C PRO A 469 20.49 -22.27 -24.11
N ASP A 470 19.90 -22.19 -25.31
CA ASP A 470 18.57 -22.74 -25.63
C ASP A 470 18.41 -24.22 -25.21
N ALA A 471 19.45 -25.03 -25.41
CA ALA A 471 19.44 -26.43 -25.03
C ALA A 471 19.26 -26.63 -23.52
N LEU A 472 19.89 -25.78 -22.69
CA LEU A 472 19.74 -25.82 -21.25
C LEU A 472 18.36 -25.32 -20.80
N GLN A 473 17.83 -24.30 -21.48
CA GLN A 473 16.45 -23.82 -21.25
C GLN A 473 15.42 -24.96 -21.50
N GLN A 474 15.54 -25.66 -22.64
CA GLN A 474 14.69 -26.81 -22.99
C GLN A 474 14.81 -27.97 -22.01
N GLN A 475 16.01 -28.20 -21.48
CA GLN A 475 16.24 -29.27 -20.52
C GLN A 475 15.62 -28.96 -19.15
N LEU A 476 15.65 -27.71 -18.69
CA LEU A 476 15.36 -27.36 -17.29
C LEU A 476 14.00 -26.70 -17.08
N ILE A 477 13.49 -25.91 -18.02
CA ILE A 477 12.27 -25.10 -17.79
C ILE A 477 10.99 -25.95 -17.79
N PRO A 478 10.67 -26.75 -18.82
CA PRO A 478 9.44 -27.56 -18.82
C PRO A 478 9.27 -28.49 -17.61
N PRO A 479 10.28 -29.32 -17.23
CA PRO A 479 10.11 -30.19 -16.08
C PRO A 479 10.00 -29.40 -14.77
N THR A 480 10.63 -28.22 -14.66
CA THR A 480 10.43 -27.34 -13.49
C THR A 480 9.00 -26.80 -13.42
N GLN A 481 8.42 -26.36 -14.54
CA GLN A 481 7.03 -25.89 -14.57
C GLN A 481 6.03 -26.99 -14.21
N ARG A 482 6.29 -28.24 -14.64
CA ARG A 482 5.51 -29.42 -14.23
C ARG A 482 5.75 -29.86 -12.77
N GLY A 483 6.72 -29.25 -12.08
CA GLY A 483 7.07 -29.56 -10.68
C GLY A 483 7.92 -30.82 -10.51
N GLU A 484 8.47 -31.34 -11.61
CA GLU A 484 9.30 -32.56 -11.63
C GLU A 484 10.72 -32.32 -11.09
N LEU A 485 11.19 -31.07 -11.15
CA LEU A 485 12.48 -30.63 -10.62
C LEU A 485 12.29 -29.66 -9.45
N ALA A 486 13.07 -29.88 -8.38
CA ALA A 486 13.20 -28.95 -7.28
C ALA A 486 14.51 -28.15 -7.35
N TRP A 487 14.47 -26.93 -6.81
CA TRP A 487 15.55 -25.97 -6.88
C TRP A 487 15.99 -25.48 -5.50
N CYS A 488 17.27 -25.15 -5.37
CA CYS A 488 17.80 -24.41 -4.23
C CYS A 488 18.66 -23.22 -4.68
N GLN A 489 18.88 -22.25 -3.78
CA GLN A 489 19.70 -21.07 -4.04
C GLN A 489 20.98 -21.13 -3.19
N LEU A 490 22.12 -21.27 -3.85
CA LEU A 490 23.46 -21.47 -3.26
C LEU A 490 24.25 -20.14 -3.25
N PHE A 491 23.66 -19.09 -2.69
CA PHE A 491 24.27 -17.76 -2.68
C PHE A 491 25.10 -17.54 -1.41
N SER A 492 24.43 -17.57 -0.26
CA SER A 492 24.98 -17.23 1.05
C SER A 492 26.07 -18.19 1.54
N GLU A 493 27.06 -17.63 2.23
CA GLU A 493 28.18 -18.31 2.87
C GLU A 493 28.29 -17.90 4.34
N PRO A 494 28.96 -18.67 5.21
CA PRO A 494 29.16 -18.28 6.61
C PRO A 494 29.81 -16.90 6.77
N GLY A 495 30.70 -16.54 5.83
CA GLY A 495 31.39 -15.24 5.79
C GLY A 495 30.74 -14.20 4.88
N ALA A 496 29.69 -14.53 4.11
CA ALA A 496 29.09 -13.64 3.12
C ALA A 496 27.58 -13.86 2.98
N GLY A 497 26.79 -13.00 3.63
CA GLY A 497 25.33 -12.89 3.49
C GLY A 497 24.93 -11.52 2.95
N SER A 498 24.80 -10.52 3.83
CA SER A 498 24.48 -9.15 3.42
C SER A 498 25.56 -8.50 2.53
N ASP A 499 26.84 -8.82 2.75
CA ASP A 499 27.95 -8.47 1.84
C ASP A 499 28.23 -9.64 0.87
N LEU A 500 27.21 -10.05 0.11
CA LEU A 500 27.27 -11.20 -0.80
C LEU A 500 28.44 -11.12 -1.79
N ALA A 501 28.82 -9.90 -2.19
CA ALA A 501 29.94 -9.69 -3.10
C ALA A 501 31.31 -10.14 -2.54
N SER A 502 31.41 -10.38 -1.23
CA SER A 502 32.60 -10.88 -0.54
C SER A 502 32.65 -12.42 -0.43
N LEU A 503 31.78 -13.14 -1.14
CA LEU A 503 31.79 -14.61 -1.20
C LEU A 503 33.16 -15.20 -1.58
N THR A 504 33.45 -16.41 -1.12
CA THR A 504 34.77 -17.06 -1.19
C THR A 504 34.73 -18.44 -1.84
N THR A 505 33.54 -19.02 -2.06
CA THR A 505 33.40 -20.22 -2.90
C THR A 505 34.06 -19.96 -4.23
N ARG A 506 34.97 -20.83 -4.67
CA ARG A 506 35.77 -20.64 -5.89
C ARG A 506 35.35 -21.62 -6.97
N ALA A 507 35.34 -21.15 -8.21
CA ALA A 507 35.20 -21.97 -9.40
C ALA A 507 36.44 -21.77 -10.26
N VAL A 508 37.25 -22.83 -10.40
CA VAL A 508 38.49 -22.79 -11.21
C VAL A 508 38.22 -23.47 -12.55
N LYS A 509 38.56 -22.80 -13.65
CA LYS A 509 38.42 -23.35 -14.99
C LYS A 509 39.27 -24.63 -15.13
N VAL A 510 38.66 -25.69 -15.67
CA VAL A 510 39.29 -26.96 -16.03
C VAL A 510 38.87 -27.35 -17.46
N ASP A 511 39.35 -28.49 -17.96
CA ASP A 511 38.91 -28.99 -19.26
C ASP A 511 37.42 -29.33 -19.25
N GLY A 512 36.68 -28.82 -20.24
CA GLY A 512 35.23 -29.00 -20.38
C GLY A 512 34.32 -28.34 -19.34
N GLY A 513 34.87 -27.60 -18.37
CA GLY A 513 34.05 -27.04 -17.28
C GLY A 513 34.83 -26.31 -16.19
N TRP A 514 34.29 -26.40 -14.98
CA TRP A 514 34.76 -25.72 -13.78
C TRP A 514 34.84 -26.69 -12.62
N ARG A 515 35.84 -26.52 -11.77
CA ARG A 515 35.95 -27.23 -10.49
C ARG A 515 35.65 -26.29 -9.34
N VAL A 516 34.59 -26.60 -8.62
CA VAL A 516 34.03 -25.77 -7.57
C VAL A 516 34.44 -26.30 -6.20
N ASN A 517 34.87 -25.38 -5.33
CA ASN A 517 35.16 -25.68 -3.94
C ASN A 517 34.64 -24.55 -3.04
N GLY A 518 33.87 -24.88 -2.01
CA GLY A 518 33.32 -23.89 -1.09
C GLY A 518 32.32 -24.46 -0.09
N HIS A 519 31.68 -23.54 0.63
CA HIS A 519 30.70 -23.85 1.67
C HIS A 519 29.58 -22.81 1.60
N LYS A 520 28.37 -23.30 1.35
CA LYS A 520 27.13 -22.53 1.35
C LYS A 520 26.31 -22.86 2.58
N ILE A 521 25.52 -21.88 3.04
CA ILE A 521 24.70 -22.01 4.25
C ILE A 521 23.38 -21.25 4.07
N TRP A 522 22.38 -21.60 4.88
CA TRP A 522 21.01 -21.09 4.80
C TRP A 522 20.32 -21.46 3.48
N THR A 523 20.72 -22.58 2.87
CA THR A 523 20.19 -23.03 1.58
C THR A 523 18.87 -23.76 1.80
N SER A 524 17.76 -23.08 1.49
CA SER A 524 16.42 -23.66 1.56
C SER A 524 16.28 -24.87 0.62
N CYS A 525 15.69 -25.95 1.13
CA CYS A 525 15.31 -27.15 0.39
C CYS A 525 16.46 -27.92 -0.30
N ALA A 526 17.73 -27.64 0.02
CA ALA A 526 18.88 -28.27 -0.66
C ALA A 526 18.85 -29.80 -0.64
N GLN A 527 18.39 -30.40 0.46
CA GLN A 527 18.28 -31.85 0.64
C GLN A 527 17.22 -32.51 -0.26
N ARG A 528 16.37 -31.70 -0.90
CA ARG A 528 15.32 -32.15 -1.84
C ARG A 528 15.53 -31.61 -3.25
N ALA A 529 16.51 -30.73 -3.46
CA ALA A 529 16.72 -30.06 -4.73
C ALA A 529 17.45 -30.96 -5.74
N ASP A 530 17.02 -30.90 -6.99
CA ASP A 530 17.71 -31.52 -8.12
C ASP A 530 18.80 -30.58 -8.66
N TYR A 531 18.53 -29.27 -8.67
CA TYR A 531 19.45 -28.24 -9.16
C TYR A 531 19.61 -27.08 -8.18
N GLY A 532 20.80 -26.47 -8.17
CA GLY A 532 21.12 -25.29 -7.38
C GLY A 532 21.64 -24.14 -8.23
N ALA A 533 21.16 -22.92 -7.98
CA ALA A 533 21.77 -21.71 -8.53
C ALA A 533 22.92 -21.24 -7.65
N LEU A 534 24.16 -21.37 -8.13
CA LEU A 534 25.39 -21.13 -7.37
C LEU A 534 26.09 -19.85 -7.81
N LEU A 535 26.48 -19.03 -6.84
CA LEU A 535 27.48 -17.98 -7.06
C LEU A 535 28.85 -18.44 -6.57
N ALA A 536 29.85 -18.31 -7.43
CA ALA A 536 31.23 -18.65 -7.13
C ALA A 536 32.20 -17.63 -7.74
N ARG A 537 33.32 -17.42 -7.07
CA ARG A 537 34.42 -16.58 -7.51
C ARG A 537 35.19 -17.28 -8.62
N THR A 538 35.15 -16.70 -9.81
CA THR A 538 35.83 -17.16 -11.02
C THR A 538 37.13 -16.41 -11.26
N ASP A 539 37.21 -15.16 -10.80
CA ASP A 539 38.40 -14.32 -10.85
C ASP A 539 38.69 -13.74 -9.44
N PRO A 540 39.74 -14.22 -8.75
CA PRO A 540 40.12 -13.74 -7.43
C PRO A 540 40.84 -12.38 -7.44
N ASP A 541 41.39 -11.97 -8.59
CA ASP A 541 42.13 -10.71 -8.74
C ASP A 541 41.19 -9.54 -9.11
N ALA A 542 40.01 -9.85 -9.66
CA ALA A 542 38.98 -8.86 -9.95
C ALA A 542 38.36 -8.26 -8.67
N ALA A 543 38.00 -6.98 -8.75
CA ALA A 543 37.39 -6.25 -7.63
C ALA A 543 36.00 -6.82 -7.26
N LYS A 544 35.88 -7.39 -6.05
CA LYS A 544 34.64 -7.89 -5.39
C LYS A 544 33.61 -8.48 -6.38
N HIS A 545 32.61 -7.69 -6.76
CA HIS A 545 31.46 -8.13 -7.56
C HIS A 545 31.82 -8.48 -9.01
N ARG A 546 32.96 -7.99 -9.54
CA ARG A 546 33.39 -8.22 -10.92
C ARG A 546 34.04 -9.59 -11.15
N GLY A 547 34.30 -10.36 -10.10
CA GLY A 547 34.94 -11.68 -10.19
C GLY A 547 34.00 -12.86 -9.92
N ILE A 548 32.68 -12.67 -10.06
CA ILE A 548 31.67 -13.67 -9.66
C ILE A 548 30.98 -14.22 -10.90
N GLY A 549 30.96 -15.55 -11.02
CA GLY A 549 30.17 -16.31 -11.99
C GLY A 549 28.87 -16.85 -11.39
N TYR A 550 27.91 -17.15 -12.25
CA TYR A 550 26.61 -17.72 -11.90
C TYR A 550 26.47 -19.09 -12.56
N PHE A 551 26.32 -20.14 -11.77
CA PHE A 551 26.29 -21.53 -12.23
C PHE A 551 24.98 -22.20 -11.89
N ILE A 552 24.55 -23.13 -12.74
CA ILE A 552 23.55 -24.15 -12.38
C ILE A 552 24.32 -25.42 -11.98
N VAL A 553 23.99 -26.01 -10.84
CA VAL A 553 24.70 -27.16 -10.29
C VAL A 553 23.72 -28.30 -10.11
N ASP A 554 24.01 -29.48 -10.66
CA ASP A 554 23.28 -30.71 -10.32
C ASP A 554 23.64 -31.10 -8.89
N MET A 555 22.65 -31.07 -7.99
CA MET A 555 22.83 -31.30 -6.55
C MET A 555 23.19 -32.75 -6.20
N ARG A 556 23.14 -33.66 -7.18
CA ARG A 556 23.57 -35.06 -7.05
C ARG A 556 25.02 -35.26 -7.50
N SER A 557 25.70 -34.21 -7.95
CA SER A 557 27.08 -34.29 -8.40
C SER A 557 27.99 -34.83 -7.29
N PRO A 558 28.95 -35.71 -7.62
CA PRO A 558 29.95 -36.16 -6.66
C PRO A 558 30.69 -34.98 -6.02
N GLY A 559 30.90 -35.03 -4.71
CA GLY A 559 31.57 -33.98 -3.94
C GLY A 559 30.64 -32.94 -3.31
N ILE A 560 29.32 -33.03 -3.54
CA ILE A 560 28.32 -32.26 -2.80
C ILE A 560 27.89 -33.02 -1.56
N GLU A 561 28.00 -32.39 -0.40
CA GLU A 561 27.47 -32.88 0.87
C GLU A 561 26.46 -31.87 1.42
N VAL A 562 25.24 -32.34 1.70
CA VAL A 562 24.15 -31.51 2.23
C VAL A 562 23.90 -31.90 3.68
N GLN A 563 23.94 -30.91 4.58
CA GLN A 563 23.67 -31.11 6.01
C GLN A 563 22.48 -30.25 6.44
N PRO A 564 21.33 -30.85 6.84
CA PRO A 564 20.17 -30.12 7.30
C PRO A 564 20.45 -29.33 8.58
N ILE A 565 19.90 -28.11 8.67
CA ILE A 565 19.97 -27.26 9.86
C ILE A 565 18.61 -27.29 10.55
N VAL A 566 18.59 -27.78 11.79
CA VAL A 566 17.38 -27.78 12.62
C VAL A 566 17.06 -26.35 13.05
N GLN A 567 15.89 -25.86 12.66
CA GLN A 567 15.42 -24.51 12.96
C GLN A 567 14.62 -24.46 14.26
N VAL A 568 14.18 -23.26 14.67
CA VAL A 568 13.46 -23.06 15.94
C VAL A 568 12.13 -23.81 16.03
N THR A 569 11.53 -24.21 14.90
CA THR A 569 10.34 -25.07 14.87
C THR A 569 10.64 -26.54 15.20
N GLY A 570 11.90 -26.95 15.09
CA GLY A 570 12.31 -28.37 15.14
C GLY A 570 12.43 -29.02 13.76
N ASP A 571 11.93 -28.38 12.70
CA ASP A 571 12.05 -28.86 11.32
C ASP A 571 13.42 -28.49 10.72
N SER A 572 13.70 -28.96 9.50
CA SER A 572 14.94 -28.64 8.79
C SER A 572 14.67 -28.24 7.34
N GLU A 573 14.27 -26.98 7.16
CA GLU A 573 14.04 -26.42 5.82
C GLU A 573 15.31 -25.86 5.19
N PHE A 574 16.30 -25.47 6.00
CA PHE A 574 17.60 -24.94 5.57
C PHE A 574 18.70 -25.98 5.66
N ASN A 575 19.78 -25.78 4.91
CA ASN A 575 20.93 -26.68 4.90
C ASN A 575 22.25 -25.90 4.78
N GLU A 576 23.31 -26.53 5.28
CA GLU A 576 24.66 -26.32 4.79
C GLU A 576 24.91 -27.19 3.56
N VAL A 577 25.69 -26.66 2.62
CA VAL A 577 26.11 -27.39 1.42
C VAL A 577 27.61 -27.21 1.25
N PHE A 578 28.33 -28.31 1.38
CA PHE A 578 29.78 -28.37 1.17
C PHE A 578 30.06 -28.84 -0.25
N LEU A 579 30.93 -28.12 -0.97
CA LEU A 579 31.35 -28.44 -2.33
C LEU A 579 32.83 -28.76 -2.30
N THR A 580 33.19 -30.01 -2.57
CA THR A 580 34.57 -30.49 -2.63
C THR A 580 34.87 -31.03 -4.03
N ASP A 581 35.67 -30.29 -4.79
CA ASP A 581 36.06 -30.64 -6.16
C ASP A 581 34.88 -30.97 -7.11
N VAL A 582 33.74 -30.31 -6.92
CA VAL A 582 32.53 -30.51 -7.72
C VAL A 582 32.78 -30.03 -9.14
N PHE A 583 32.58 -30.90 -10.13
CA PHE A 583 32.68 -30.54 -11.54
C PHE A 583 31.36 -29.95 -12.05
N VAL A 584 31.43 -28.77 -12.67
CA VAL A 584 30.29 -28.09 -13.32
C VAL A 584 30.66 -27.89 -14.80
N PRO A 585 29.91 -28.47 -15.75
CA PRO A 585 30.21 -28.30 -17.18
C PRO A 585 30.08 -26.85 -17.66
N ASP A 586 30.68 -26.54 -18.81
CA ASP A 586 30.68 -25.17 -19.35
C ASP A 586 29.30 -24.64 -19.73
N ASP A 587 28.39 -25.50 -20.19
CA ASP A 587 27.03 -25.11 -20.55
C ASP A 587 26.18 -24.72 -19.33
N MET A 588 26.59 -25.10 -18.13
CA MET A 588 25.94 -24.78 -16.85
C MET A 588 26.44 -23.46 -16.24
N LEU A 589 27.38 -22.75 -16.87
CA LEU A 589 27.71 -21.36 -16.54
C LEU A 589 26.72 -20.43 -17.27
N LEU A 590 25.99 -19.61 -16.52
CA LEU A 590 25.07 -18.62 -17.08
C LEU A 590 25.80 -17.34 -17.46
N GLY A 591 25.78 -17.01 -18.75
CA GLY A 591 26.49 -15.86 -19.30
C GLY A 591 28.01 -16.02 -19.23
N GLU A 592 28.72 -14.89 -19.11
CA GLU A 592 30.18 -14.88 -19.04
C GLU A 592 30.72 -15.19 -17.63
N PRO A 593 31.94 -15.72 -17.48
CA PRO A 593 32.51 -16.10 -16.19
C PRO A 593 32.50 -15.00 -15.12
N THR A 594 32.54 -13.73 -15.51
CA THR A 594 32.52 -12.55 -14.62
C THR A 594 31.20 -11.75 -14.69
N GLY A 595 30.22 -12.24 -15.45
CA GLY A 595 28.90 -11.63 -15.62
C GLY A 595 27.87 -12.01 -14.54
N GLY A 596 28.23 -12.89 -13.62
CA GLY A 596 27.28 -13.51 -12.68
C GLY A 596 26.63 -12.52 -11.70
N TRP A 597 27.30 -11.42 -11.36
CA TRP A 597 26.74 -10.44 -10.42
C TRP A 597 25.48 -9.74 -10.93
N GLN A 598 25.41 -9.43 -12.23
CA GLN A 598 24.20 -8.81 -12.79
C GLN A 598 23.01 -9.78 -12.80
N LEU A 599 23.27 -11.08 -13.00
CA LEU A 599 22.26 -12.12 -12.87
C LEU A 599 21.81 -12.27 -11.41
N ALA A 600 22.75 -12.26 -10.47
CA ALA A 600 22.45 -12.31 -9.04
C ALA A 600 21.56 -11.15 -8.57
N LEU A 601 21.85 -9.91 -9.01
CA LEU A 601 21.02 -8.74 -8.70
C LEU A 601 19.60 -8.88 -9.24
N ALA A 602 19.43 -9.42 -10.45
CA ALA A 602 18.12 -9.68 -11.03
C ALA A 602 17.37 -10.75 -10.22
N THR A 603 18.02 -11.87 -9.92
CA THR A 603 17.45 -12.94 -9.08
C THR A 603 17.02 -12.44 -7.70
N MET A 604 17.82 -11.61 -7.04
CA MET A 604 17.44 -11.03 -5.73
C MET A 604 16.31 -9.99 -5.83
N ALA A 605 16.12 -9.35 -6.99
CA ALA A 605 14.99 -8.47 -7.21
C ALA A 605 13.69 -9.28 -7.34
N GLU A 606 13.71 -10.38 -8.09
CA GLU A 606 12.59 -11.32 -8.19
C GLU A 606 12.26 -11.96 -6.85
N GLU A 607 13.28 -12.43 -6.10
CA GLU A 607 13.10 -12.99 -4.75
C GLU A 607 12.38 -12.02 -3.81
N ARG A 608 12.71 -10.72 -3.88
CA ARG A 608 12.07 -9.68 -3.06
C ARG A 608 10.60 -9.51 -3.42
N SER A 609 10.27 -9.53 -4.71
CA SER A 609 8.89 -9.45 -5.19
C SER A 609 8.09 -10.67 -4.71
N ALA A 610 8.64 -11.88 -4.84
CA ALA A 610 8.01 -13.11 -4.37
C ALA A 610 7.74 -13.11 -2.86
N ILE A 611 8.73 -12.72 -2.04
CA ILE A 611 8.57 -12.65 -0.57
C ILE A 611 7.56 -11.56 -0.17
N SER A 612 7.46 -10.46 -0.92
CA SER A 612 6.46 -9.43 -0.65
C SER A 612 5.02 -9.95 -0.83
N GLY A 613 4.83 -10.95 -1.69
CA GLY A 613 3.55 -11.65 -1.87
C GLY A 613 3.07 -12.42 -0.65
N TYR A 614 3.93 -12.65 0.37
CA TYR A 614 3.51 -13.32 1.62
C TYR A 614 2.56 -12.49 2.48
N VAL A 615 2.28 -11.23 2.11
CA VAL A 615 1.19 -10.43 2.71
C VAL A 615 -0.18 -11.13 2.60
N GLU A 616 -0.33 -12.07 1.67
CA GLU A 616 -1.54 -12.89 1.54
C GLU A 616 -1.66 -13.98 2.62
N ASN A 617 -0.59 -14.30 3.34
CA ASN A 617 -0.64 -15.27 4.44
C ASN A 617 -1.30 -14.62 5.67
N ASP A 618 -2.46 -15.12 6.09
CA ASP A 618 -3.16 -14.61 7.28
C ASP A 618 -2.42 -14.98 8.58
N ARG A 619 -1.49 -14.12 8.99
CA ARG A 619 -0.78 -14.22 10.26
C ARG A 619 -1.64 -13.80 11.46
N ALA A 620 -2.80 -13.19 11.23
CA ALA A 620 -3.71 -12.72 12.27
C ALA A 620 -4.83 -13.72 12.60
N VAL A 621 -4.80 -14.95 12.06
CA VAL A 621 -5.83 -15.98 12.25
C VAL A 621 -6.23 -16.22 13.71
N ALA A 622 -5.27 -16.19 14.64
CA ALA A 622 -5.55 -16.34 16.06
C ALA A 622 -6.35 -15.15 16.63
N LEU A 623 -5.97 -13.92 16.26
CA LEU A 623 -6.71 -12.72 16.65
C LEU A 623 -8.12 -12.71 16.04
N ARG A 624 -8.25 -13.11 14.77
CA ARG A 624 -9.53 -13.21 14.07
C ARG A 624 -10.49 -14.17 14.77
N ARG A 625 -9.99 -15.36 15.18
CA ARG A 625 -10.77 -16.34 15.96
C ARG A 625 -11.15 -15.83 17.35
N ILE A 626 -10.25 -15.13 18.05
CA ILE A 626 -10.55 -14.54 19.37
C ILE A 626 -11.58 -13.41 19.23
N ALA A 627 -11.47 -12.56 18.21
CA ALA A 627 -12.42 -11.49 17.93
C ALA A 627 -13.81 -12.03 17.60
N ALA A 628 -13.90 -13.13 16.83
CA ALA A 628 -15.15 -13.78 16.46
C ALA A 628 -15.82 -14.57 17.60
N THR A 629 -15.13 -14.79 18.73
CA THR A 629 -15.65 -15.59 19.85
C THR A 629 -16.06 -14.68 21.01
N PRO A 630 -17.34 -14.67 21.44
CA PRO A 630 -17.77 -13.85 22.58
C PRO A 630 -16.95 -14.15 23.84
N GLY A 631 -16.33 -13.12 24.40
CA GLY A 631 -15.46 -13.28 25.57
C GLY A 631 -14.81 -11.97 25.99
N ARG A 632 -14.07 -11.97 27.10
CA ARG A 632 -13.45 -10.76 27.64
C ARG A 632 -12.46 -10.10 26.68
N GLN A 633 -11.86 -10.87 25.78
CA GLN A 633 -10.83 -10.42 24.86
C GLN A 633 -11.35 -10.05 23.46
N CYS A 634 -12.64 -10.25 23.16
CA CYS A 634 -13.14 -10.07 21.79
C CYS A 634 -12.95 -8.64 21.28
N ASP A 635 -13.24 -7.63 22.11
CA ASP A 635 -13.16 -6.22 21.72
C ASP A 635 -11.71 -5.76 21.51
N ASP A 636 -10.80 -6.20 22.40
CA ASP A 636 -9.36 -5.93 22.25
C ASP A 636 -8.78 -6.64 21.02
N ALA A 637 -9.24 -7.85 20.74
CA ALA A 637 -8.86 -8.61 19.55
C ALA A 637 -9.39 -7.95 18.27
N ALA A 638 -10.64 -7.49 18.25
CA ALA A 638 -11.21 -6.76 17.12
C ALA A 638 -10.40 -5.48 16.87
N ARG A 639 -10.15 -4.66 17.89
CA ARG A 639 -9.36 -3.44 17.73
C ARG A 639 -7.95 -3.73 17.18
N ALA A 640 -7.24 -4.71 17.75
CA ALA A 640 -5.91 -5.08 17.26
C ALA A 640 -5.96 -5.63 15.83
N LEU A 641 -6.98 -6.43 15.50
CA LEU A 641 -7.19 -6.96 14.17
C LEU A 641 -7.41 -5.83 13.15
N GLY A 642 -8.23 -4.83 13.47
CA GLY A 642 -8.44 -3.69 12.57
C GLY A 642 -7.19 -2.84 12.37
N GLU A 643 -6.37 -2.62 13.39
CA GLU A 643 -5.06 -1.94 13.23
C GLU A 643 -4.13 -2.70 12.28
N LEU A 644 -4.12 -4.04 12.37
CA LEU A 644 -3.28 -4.90 11.53
C LEU A 644 -3.83 -4.99 10.10
N ASP A 645 -5.14 -5.22 9.94
CA ASP A 645 -5.79 -5.34 8.63
C ASP A 645 -5.80 -3.99 7.89
N ALA A 646 -5.85 -2.84 8.57
CA ALA A 646 -5.63 -1.55 7.94
C ALA A 646 -4.25 -1.46 7.27
N TYR A 647 -3.21 -1.92 7.97
CA TYR A 647 -1.84 -1.92 7.49
C TYR A 647 -1.64 -2.95 6.36
N THR A 648 -2.21 -4.15 6.49
CA THR A 648 -2.26 -5.18 5.43
C THR A 648 -2.94 -4.64 4.18
N ASN A 649 -4.10 -4.01 4.32
CA ASN A 649 -4.87 -3.43 3.22
C ASN A 649 -4.07 -2.33 2.49
N ALA A 650 -3.32 -1.51 3.21
CA ALA A 650 -2.44 -0.51 2.59
C ALA A 650 -1.30 -1.12 1.77
N ILE A 651 -0.72 -2.25 2.21
CA ILE A 651 0.29 -3.00 1.44
C ILE A 651 -0.35 -3.62 0.19
N LYS A 652 -1.55 -4.20 0.29
CA LYS A 652 -2.28 -4.76 -0.85
C LYS A 652 -2.65 -3.67 -1.86
N ALA A 653 -3.18 -2.54 -1.40
CA ALA A 653 -3.46 -1.37 -2.23
C ALA A 653 -2.20 -0.84 -2.95
N LEU A 654 -1.02 -0.87 -2.29
CA LEU A 654 0.24 -0.51 -2.90
C LEU A 654 0.58 -1.44 -4.09
N GLY A 655 0.34 -2.74 -3.94
CA GLY A 655 0.50 -3.73 -5.03
C GLY A 655 -0.42 -3.45 -6.21
N VAL A 656 -1.71 -3.22 -5.96
CA VAL A 656 -2.69 -2.88 -7.02
C VAL A 656 -2.30 -1.61 -7.77
N ARG A 657 -1.90 -0.57 -7.04
CA ARG A 657 -1.45 0.70 -7.64
C ARG A 657 -0.25 0.50 -8.56
N GLU A 658 0.71 -0.34 -8.17
CA GLU A 658 1.85 -0.64 -9.02
C GLU A 658 1.43 -1.38 -10.30
N THR A 659 0.49 -2.34 -10.21
CA THR A 659 -0.06 -3.02 -11.39
C THR A 659 -0.74 -2.04 -12.34
N ILE A 660 -1.56 -1.10 -11.82
CA ILE A 660 -2.21 -0.07 -12.64
C ILE A 660 -1.18 0.83 -13.33
N ARG A 661 -0.10 1.20 -12.64
CA ARG A 661 0.98 2.00 -13.25
C ARG A 661 1.69 1.24 -14.37
N LEU A 662 1.90 -0.07 -14.22
CA LEU A 662 2.47 -0.91 -15.27
C LEU A 662 1.53 -1.02 -16.49
N LEU A 663 0.21 -1.10 -16.27
CA LEU A 663 -0.80 -1.05 -17.34
C LEU A 663 -0.74 0.25 -18.15
N ASP A 664 -0.46 1.37 -17.48
CA ASP A 664 -0.27 2.69 -18.08
C ASP A 664 1.12 2.87 -18.74
N GLY A 665 1.89 1.78 -18.90
CA GLY A 665 3.21 1.78 -19.54
C GLY A 665 4.33 2.41 -18.71
N GLN A 666 4.11 2.65 -17.42
CA GLN A 666 5.14 3.17 -16.53
C GLN A 666 6.14 2.07 -16.13
N GLY A 667 7.38 2.44 -15.82
CA GLY A 667 8.40 1.48 -15.38
C GLY A 667 8.21 1.00 -13.93
N LEU A 668 8.79 -0.17 -13.62
CA LEU A 668 8.84 -0.74 -12.27
C LEU A 668 9.38 0.27 -11.25
N GLY A 669 8.61 0.47 -10.19
CA GLY A 669 8.89 1.40 -9.10
C GLY A 669 9.55 0.75 -7.89
N ALA A 670 9.50 1.47 -6.76
CA ALA A 670 10.06 1.07 -5.48
C ALA A 670 9.17 0.11 -4.67
N ALA A 671 8.00 -0.27 -5.20
CA ALA A 671 6.92 -0.92 -4.47
C ALA A 671 7.36 -2.19 -3.74
N SER A 672 8.16 -3.06 -4.39
CA SER A 672 8.64 -4.31 -3.77
C SER A 672 9.57 -4.08 -2.56
N SER A 673 10.46 -3.09 -2.63
CA SER A 673 11.31 -2.74 -1.48
C SER A 673 10.52 -2.11 -0.34
N ILE A 674 9.53 -1.28 -0.66
CA ILE A 674 8.62 -0.69 0.35
C ILE A 674 7.79 -1.79 1.02
N ALA A 675 7.16 -2.67 0.23
CA ALA A 675 6.34 -3.78 0.71
C ALA A 675 7.16 -4.73 1.59
N LYS A 676 8.42 -5.03 1.22
CA LYS A 676 9.32 -5.87 2.03
C LYS A 676 9.57 -5.29 3.43
N VAL A 677 9.82 -3.99 3.53
CA VAL A 677 10.01 -3.31 4.83
C VAL A 677 8.70 -3.26 5.60
N ALA A 678 7.59 -2.92 4.92
CA ALA A 678 6.27 -2.87 5.52
C ALA A 678 5.88 -4.23 6.12
N MET A 679 6.13 -5.33 5.41
CA MET A 679 5.87 -6.69 5.90
C MET A 679 6.68 -7.02 7.17
N ASN A 680 7.93 -6.53 7.29
CA ASN A 680 8.74 -6.69 8.51
C ASN A 680 8.06 -6.02 9.72
N VAL A 681 7.52 -4.82 9.51
CA VAL A 681 6.78 -4.08 10.53
C VAL A 681 5.48 -4.81 10.89
N LEU A 682 4.72 -5.27 9.89
CA LEU A 682 3.46 -5.97 10.08
C LEU A 682 3.66 -7.23 10.93
N LEU A 683 4.53 -8.15 10.52
CA LEU A 683 4.78 -9.41 11.23
C LEU A 683 5.10 -9.20 12.73
N ARG A 684 5.94 -8.20 13.04
CA ARG A 684 6.30 -7.87 14.42
C ARG A 684 5.12 -7.27 15.21
N ARG A 685 4.29 -6.45 14.57
CA ARG A 685 3.07 -5.89 15.19
C ARG A 685 2.04 -6.99 15.44
N THR A 686 1.83 -7.88 14.49
CA THR A 686 0.89 -8.99 14.59
C THR A 686 1.26 -9.91 15.76
N PHE A 687 2.51 -10.36 15.85
CA PHE A 687 2.93 -11.22 16.96
C PHE A 687 2.79 -10.52 18.32
N ARG A 688 3.18 -9.25 18.41
CA ARG A 688 3.04 -8.46 19.66
C ARG A 688 1.58 -8.38 20.09
N ALA A 689 0.67 -8.10 19.16
CA ALA A 689 -0.76 -8.04 19.43
C ALA A 689 -1.32 -9.41 19.83
N THR A 690 -1.00 -10.47 19.08
CA THR A 690 -1.40 -11.85 19.42
C THR A 690 -0.94 -12.24 20.82
N LEU A 691 0.33 -11.99 21.17
CA LEU A 691 0.84 -12.31 22.50
C LEU A 691 0.14 -11.51 23.60
N ALA A 692 -0.09 -10.21 23.39
CA ALA A 692 -0.74 -9.34 24.37
C ALA A 692 -2.18 -9.79 24.68
N ILE A 693 -2.88 -10.35 23.69
CA ILE A 693 -4.29 -10.72 23.79
C ILE A 693 -4.46 -12.19 24.19
N ALA A 694 -3.74 -13.11 23.54
CA ALA A 694 -3.81 -14.54 23.81
C ALA A 694 -3.21 -14.90 25.19
N GLY A 695 -2.24 -14.10 25.66
CA GLY A 695 -1.67 -14.20 26.99
C GLY A 695 -1.18 -15.62 27.32
N ARG A 696 -1.83 -16.27 28.28
CA ARG A 696 -1.42 -17.61 28.77
C ARG A 696 -1.52 -18.72 27.71
N LEU A 697 -2.33 -18.55 26.66
CA LEU A 697 -2.37 -19.51 25.56
C LEU A 697 -0.99 -19.67 24.89
N ALA A 698 -0.18 -18.62 24.89
CA ALA A 698 1.19 -18.66 24.36
C ALA A 698 2.18 -19.49 25.23
N MET A 699 1.74 -20.02 26.37
CA MET A 699 2.56 -20.91 27.20
C MET A 699 2.54 -22.37 26.73
N THR A 700 1.63 -22.75 25.83
CA THR A 700 1.52 -24.13 25.31
C THR A 700 1.78 -24.17 23.82
N THR A 701 2.28 -25.32 23.33
CA THR A 701 2.59 -25.54 21.90
C THR A 701 1.39 -26.07 21.12
N ASP A 702 0.35 -26.54 21.81
CA ASP A 702 -0.85 -27.18 21.30
C ASP A 702 -2.11 -26.31 21.47
N SER A 703 -1.93 -24.99 21.62
CA SER A 703 -3.05 -24.05 21.72
C SER A 703 -3.93 -24.10 20.47
N ASP A 704 -5.26 -24.04 20.63
CA ASP A 704 -6.21 -23.82 19.53
C ASP A 704 -6.97 -22.50 19.77
N PRO A 705 -6.80 -21.47 18.91
CA PRO A 705 -5.92 -21.43 17.75
C PRO A 705 -4.42 -21.46 18.10
N ALA A 706 -3.58 -21.83 17.13
CA ALA A 706 -2.13 -21.74 17.26
C ALA A 706 -1.70 -20.27 17.37
N VAL A 707 -1.06 -19.89 18.49
CA VAL A 707 -0.70 -18.48 18.77
C VAL A 707 0.80 -18.18 18.72
N VAL A 708 1.66 -19.20 18.79
CA VAL A 708 3.13 -19.06 18.74
C VAL A 708 3.73 -19.68 17.48
N GLU A 709 3.33 -20.92 17.16
CA GLU A 709 3.88 -21.68 16.03
C GLU A 709 3.91 -20.89 14.71
N PRO A 710 2.84 -20.16 14.31
CA PRO A 710 2.84 -19.40 13.05
C PRO A 710 3.90 -18.29 12.98
N TYR A 711 4.50 -17.91 14.10
CA TYR A 711 5.50 -16.85 14.20
C TYR A 711 6.93 -17.37 14.37
N LEU A 712 7.11 -18.65 14.67
CA LEU A 712 8.43 -19.26 14.80
C LEU A 712 9.21 -19.24 13.47
N LEU A 713 8.50 -19.25 12.34
CA LEU A 713 9.08 -19.12 11.00
C LEU A 713 9.29 -17.67 10.55
N SER A 714 8.78 -16.66 11.29
CA SER A 714 8.93 -15.25 10.91
C SER A 714 10.40 -14.81 10.69
N PRO A 715 11.43 -15.32 11.40
CA PRO A 715 12.82 -14.95 11.10
C PRO A 715 13.24 -15.19 9.64
N ALA A 716 12.73 -16.25 8.99
CA ALA A 716 13.01 -16.51 7.59
C ALA A 716 12.51 -15.36 6.69
N GLU A 717 11.30 -14.86 6.97
CA GLU A 717 10.71 -13.72 6.26
C GLU A 717 11.35 -12.39 6.66
N LEU A 718 11.80 -12.23 7.90
CA LEU A 718 12.40 -10.99 8.39
C LEU A 718 13.84 -10.79 7.90
N ILE A 719 14.54 -11.88 7.54
CA ILE A 719 15.96 -11.88 7.15
C ILE A 719 16.15 -12.18 5.64
N GLY A 720 15.38 -13.12 5.09
CA GLY A 720 15.43 -13.54 3.67
C GLY A 720 15.02 -12.43 2.70
N GLY A 721 15.47 -12.51 1.44
CA GLY A 721 15.28 -11.44 0.45
C GLY A 721 16.01 -10.13 0.78
N GLY A 722 16.96 -10.17 1.71
CA GLY A 722 17.69 -9.02 2.24
C GLY A 722 17.08 -8.48 3.54
N THR A 723 17.95 -8.26 4.54
CA THR A 723 17.54 -7.78 5.86
C THR A 723 16.86 -6.41 5.78
N ASN A 724 16.10 -6.06 6.82
CA ASN A 724 15.45 -4.77 6.94
C ASN A 724 16.42 -3.60 6.75
N GLU A 725 17.61 -3.66 7.35
CA GLU A 725 18.64 -2.62 7.26
C GLU A 725 19.18 -2.46 5.84
N ILE A 726 19.29 -3.56 5.09
CA ILE A 726 19.70 -3.53 3.67
C ILE A 726 18.59 -2.92 2.82
N GLN A 727 17.32 -3.28 3.04
CA GLN A 727 16.20 -2.67 2.33
C GLN A 727 16.09 -1.17 2.63
N LEU A 728 16.28 -0.75 3.88
CA LEU A 728 16.31 0.66 4.26
C LEU A 728 17.49 1.40 3.61
N ASN A 729 18.67 0.77 3.49
CA ASN A 729 19.79 1.34 2.72
C ASN A 729 19.45 1.50 1.23
N VAL A 730 18.80 0.50 0.62
CA VAL A 730 18.36 0.55 -0.79
C VAL A 730 17.36 1.69 -0.98
N ILE A 731 16.36 1.81 -0.11
CA ILE A 731 15.39 2.91 -0.16
C ILE A 731 16.09 4.25 0.00
N ALA A 732 16.92 4.42 1.02
CA ALA A 732 17.61 5.68 1.27
C ALA A 732 18.51 6.11 0.09
N GLN A 733 19.26 5.18 -0.51
CA GLN A 733 20.32 5.52 -1.47
C GLN A 733 19.87 5.44 -2.91
N MET A 734 19.08 4.43 -3.28
CA MET A 734 18.65 4.22 -4.67
C MET A 734 17.35 4.94 -4.98
N ILE A 735 16.44 5.07 -3.99
CA ILE A 735 15.12 5.66 -4.21
C ILE A 735 15.12 7.13 -3.75
N LEU A 736 15.54 7.40 -2.52
CA LEU A 736 15.64 8.77 -1.99
C LEU A 736 16.94 9.47 -2.41
N GLY A 737 17.88 8.80 -3.06
CA GLY A 737 19.12 9.42 -3.55
C GLY A 737 19.95 10.11 -2.46
N LEU A 738 19.96 9.57 -1.23
CA LEU A 738 20.84 10.05 -0.16
C LEU A 738 22.29 9.58 -0.42
N PRO A 739 23.29 10.39 -0.03
CA PRO A 739 24.69 10.12 -0.36
C PRO A 739 25.22 8.84 0.29
N ARG A 740 26.07 8.12 -0.44
CA ARG A 740 26.85 6.98 0.07
C ARG A 740 28.11 7.48 0.78
N LYS A 741 28.65 6.64 1.67
CA LYS A 741 29.97 6.86 2.28
C LYS A 741 31.09 6.82 1.25
#